data_AF-A0A914TWA1-F1
#
_entry.id   AF-A0A914TWA1-F1
#
_cell.length_a   1.000
_cell.length_b   1.000
_cell.length_c   1.000
_cell.angle_alpha   90.00
_cell.angle_beta   90.00
_cell.angle_gamma   90.00
#
_symmetry.space_group_name_H-M   'P 1'
#
loop_
_entity.id
_entity.type
_entity.pdbx_description
1 polymer ?
#
loop_
_entity_poly.entity_id
_entity_poly.type
_entity_poly.pdbx_seq_one_letter_code
_entity_poly.pdbx_strand_id
1 'polypeptide(L)'
;MDYMNWRVTDLKDKLREVGQPVSGKKAELVDRLKNLDLEGPSTSNKGRLVIDAKPTTSSGSKTCEFNSMTIPQLKAELTKYKLPVSGKRKEELVQRLQIYSECQLAGPIDFDFIGRRPIELLMVAEKPSMAQELSNMLAQGAWVNRSSCSNGAIPVFRFSMMFHGYKANVRMTSTLGHIQKLDFGPEVTRNQTEELFEADVVTSEANPEKRIPKMLAEVAKGADACILWLDCDLEGEAICFEVIDCVKNVMIKPPSNNVMDVIYRAKFSSSDEAVTAINNLVKPNFRFHLAAFAKHDLDLRVGVPFSRYQTSLLRRAFPDRDIDHLSFGPCQTPCLSFCVEQQEKLESYVPTYTSHIVIKLDLGRFDVEITSDPIKNEREAQKIYQKLKNEQQCKVVSVERKTHIKDPPKALNTVELLKDASKHYNIGPNETMQAAEFLYTSGLISYPRTETTKYPKTLNLQEKKKKLRQIFSSFPVISAGGKKGESDDNEEAMDWEAIVEKEDVFERGEDFGDHCPIVPTGKPVTRSLSGVQKLVYELVCRRFFASWMPEQRYHTVDTVFSAGDVTFKRRIQEIDDYGFAKILPWEKAKLTRDVPAGIIVNGSEIKIKSIKISNTKSTAPSLISEAELIEKMEKHSIGTDASISSHIANIQRRNYVKVNEETRTLMPTKLGIQLIKAYRECIPALVETSLRAEFEKQIMRIAKGEREFEDARRSILDAFKEQFKIFRNNFHKFTKNFENCFEMKTEGTCGRNGYRNNQNNYNQQPTSSSSINNRKVIHASRPTYNTGQEVRAVVKPNIPISQYPQQKPFPVALDRRETYALTDAPKRSPVKRSLARVESFEESIKRLRL
;
A
#
# COMPACT_ATOMS: atom_id res chain seq x y z
N MET A 1 -36.25 -23.66 14.48
CA MET A 1 -36.25 -25.07 14.94
C MET A 1 -35.78 -25.94 13.78
N ASP A 2 -35.43 -27.20 14.04
CA ASP A 2 -35.19 -28.15 12.94
C ASP A 2 -36.50 -28.72 12.39
N TYR A 3 -37.06 -28.01 11.42
CA TYR A 3 -38.28 -28.41 10.72
C TYR A 3 -38.06 -29.54 9.70
N MET A 4 -36.82 -29.92 9.35
CA MET A 4 -36.57 -30.99 8.36
C MET A 4 -37.09 -32.35 8.81
N ASN A 5 -37.12 -32.60 10.12
CA ASN A 5 -37.57 -33.88 10.69
C ASN A 5 -39.09 -34.00 10.91
N TRP A 6 -39.86 -32.93 10.72
CA TRP A 6 -41.33 -32.92 10.93
C TRP A 6 -42.08 -33.59 9.77
N ARG A 7 -43.30 -34.10 9.99
CA ARG A 7 -44.14 -34.63 8.90
C ARG A 7 -44.85 -33.49 8.17
N VAL A 8 -45.32 -33.77 6.95
CA VAL A 8 -46.00 -32.78 6.10
C VAL A 8 -47.30 -32.27 6.71
N THR A 9 -47.98 -33.07 7.53
CA THR A 9 -49.11 -32.63 8.38
C THR A 9 -48.66 -31.56 9.36
N ASP A 10 -47.69 -31.90 10.20
CA ASP A 10 -47.22 -31.11 11.33
C ASP A 10 -46.69 -29.74 10.86
N LEU A 11 -45.99 -29.71 9.71
CA LEU A 11 -45.54 -28.49 9.04
C LEU A 11 -46.70 -27.62 8.52
N LYS A 12 -47.73 -28.23 7.93
CA LYS A 12 -48.90 -27.51 7.41
C LYS A 12 -49.75 -26.94 8.54
N ASP A 13 -49.92 -27.67 9.63
CA ASP A 13 -50.73 -27.20 10.75
C ASP A 13 -50.00 -26.09 11.51
N LYS A 14 -48.66 -26.17 11.66
CA LYS A 14 -47.86 -25.04 12.17
C LYS A 14 -47.93 -23.81 11.27
N LEU A 15 -47.91 -23.96 9.93
CA LEU A 15 -48.14 -22.85 9.00
C LEU A 15 -49.56 -22.28 9.11
N ARG A 16 -50.55 -23.12 9.37
CA ARG A 16 -51.96 -22.71 9.55
C ARG A 16 -52.14 -21.85 10.81
N GLU A 17 -51.50 -22.22 11.93
CA GLU A 17 -51.51 -21.42 13.17
C GLU A 17 -50.98 -20.00 12.96
N VAL A 18 -49.94 -19.83 12.14
CA VAL A 18 -49.33 -18.53 11.82
C VAL A 18 -49.92 -17.85 10.57
N GLY A 19 -51.06 -18.33 10.08
CA GLY A 19 -51.82 -17.71 8.98
C GLY A 19 -51.19 -17.82 7.58
N GLN A 20 -50.29 -18.78 7.37
CA GLN A 20 -49.46 -18.91 6.16
C GLN A 20 -49.95 -20.02 5.20
N PRO A 21 -49.65 -19.95 3.88
CA PRO A 21 -50.12 -20.93 2.91
C PRO A 21 -49.62 -22.35 3.17
N VAL A 22 -50.54 -23.32 3.18
CA VAL A 22 -50.28 -24.75 3.45
C VAL A 22 -50.13 -25.62 2.19
N SER A 23 -50.07 -25.01 1.01
CA SER A 23 -49.81 -25.65 -0.29
C SER A 23 -48.31 -25.71 -0.59
N GLY A 24 -47.85 -26.81 -1.20
CA GLY A 24 -46.43 -27.00 -1.57
C GLY A 24 -45.84 -28.34 -1.16
N LYS A 25 -44.61 -28.62 -1.61
CA LYS A 25 -43.81 -29.80 -1.20
C LYS A 25 -43.16 -29.57 0.17
N LYS A 26 -42.69 -30.65 0.82
CA LYS A 26 -42.12 -30.59 2.19
C LYS A 26 -41.04 -29.50 2.36
N ALA A 27 -40.11 -29.38 1.42
CA ALA A 27 -39.05 -28.37 1.49
C ALA A 27 -39.59 -26.93 1.52
N GLU A 28 -40.57 -26.61 0.67
CA GLU A 28 -41.19 -25.28 0.60
C GLU A 28 -41.93 -24.91 1.91
N LEU A 29 -42.49 -25.91 2.61
CA LEU A 29 -43.16 -25.73 3.90
C LEU A 29 -42.14 -25.55 5.03
N VAL A 30 -41.03 -26.30 5.00
CA VAL A 30 -39.89 -26.17 5.92
C VAL A 30 -39.25 -24.78 5.81
N ASP A 31 -38.98 -24.31 4.59
CA ASP A 31 -38.28 -23.04 4.40
C ASP A 31 -39.17 -21.83 4.73
N ARG A 32 -40.49 -21.92 4.53
CA ARG A 32 -41.43 -20.91 5.08
C ARG A 32 -41.35 -20.84 6.60
N LEU A 33 -41.37 -21.97 7.30
CA LEU A 33 -41.25 -21.98 8.77
C LEU A 33 -39.88 -21.49 9.27
N LYS A 34 -38.79 -21.79 8.55
CA LYS A 34 -37.47 -21.20 8.85
C LYS A 34 -37.45 -19.69 8.68
N ASN A 35 -38.07 -19.16 7.62
CA ASN A 35 -38.11 -17.71 7.39
C ASN A 35 -38.94 -16.99 8.46
N LEU A 36 -40.01 -17.61 8.94
CA LEU A 36 -40.83 -17.08 10.04
C LEU A 36 -40.10 -17.13 11.40
N ASP A 37 -39.26 -18.14 11.64
CA ASP A 37 -38.36 -18.20 12.80
C ASP A 37 -37.25 -17.11 12.77
N LEU A 38 -36.91 -16.58 11.59
CA LEU A 38 -35.96 -15.47 11.42
C LEU A 38 -36.62 -14.09 11.65
N GLU A 39 -37.92 -13.98 11.35
CA GLU A 39 -38.72 -12.77 11.61
C GLU A 39 -39.32 -12.78 13.03
N GLY A 40 -38.47 -12.53 14.03
CA GLY A 40 -38.88 -12.46 15.44
C GLY A 40 -40.03 -11.47 15.69
N PRO A 41 -40.87 -11.72 16.73
CA PRO A 41 -42.20 -11.14 16.83
C PRO A 41 -42.19 -9.61 17.04
N SER A 42 -42.46 -8.87 15.96
CA SER A 42 -42.82 -7.45 16.03
C SER A 42 -44.32 -7.28 16.24
N THR A 43 -44.70 -6.33 17.10
CA THR A 43 -46.10 -6.12 17.50
C THR A 43 -46.92 -5.51 16.36
N SER A 44 -48.10 -6.08 16.13
CA SER A 44 -48.98 -5.68 15.04
C SER A 44 -49.52 -4.26 15.17
N ASN A 45 -49.44 -3.48 14.08
CA ASN A 45 -50.61 -2.74 13.61
C ASN A 45 -50.60 -2.52 12.09
N LYS A 46 -51.76 -2.20 11.52
CA LYS A 46 -52.05 -2.40 10.08
C LYS A 46 -51.61 -1.24 9.19
N GLY A 47 -50.74 -1.53 8.21
CA GLY A 47 -50.40 -0.66 7.09
C GLY A 47 -50.09 -1.47 5.83
N ARG A 48 -51.09 -1.72 4.98
CA ARG A 48 -51.01 -2.68 3.86
C ARG A 48 -50.33 -2.07 2.63
N LEU A 49 -49.01 -2.20 2.52
CA LEU A 49 -48.29 -1.98 1.25
C LEU A 49 -48.18 -3.30 0.48
N VAL A 50 -48.72 -3.32 -0.73
CA VAL A 50 -48.54 -4.43 -1.68
C VAL A 50 -47.33 -4.13 -2.55
N ILE A 51 -46.29 -4.96 -2.49
CA ILE A 51 -45.13 -4.85 -3.38
C ILE A 51 -45.43 -5.65 -4.67
N ASP A 52 -46.22 -5.03 -5.55
CA ASP A 52 -46.51 -5.58 -6.88
C ASP A 52 -45.37 -5.21 -7.84
N ALA A 53 -44.27 -5.98 -7.79
CA ALA A 53 -43.05 -5.73 -8.54
C ALA A 53 -43.18 -6.10 -10.04
N LYS A 54 -44.05 -5.40 -10.77
CA LYS A 54 -44.00 -5.37 -12.24
C LYS A 54 -42.98 -4.34 -12.72
N PRO A 55 -42.24 -4.59 -13.81
CA PRO A 55 -41.32 -3.62 -14.39
C PRO A 55 -42.11 -2.47 -15.02
N THR A 56 -42.13 -1.31 -14.35
CA THR A 56 -42.78 -0.10 -14.85
C THR A 56 -41.95 0.55 -15.95
N THR A 57 -42.30 0.26 -17.20
CA THR A 57 -41.78 0.95 -18.39
C THR A 57 -42.32 2.38 -18.47
N SER A 58 -41.74 3.28 -17.67
CA SER A 58 -42.05 4.72 -17.70
C SER A 58 -40.80 5.54 -17.36
N SER A 59 -40.21 6.18 -18.36
CA SER A 59 -39.00 7.02 -18.28
C SER A 59 -39.27 8.40 -17.64
N GLY A 60 -39.96 8.42 -16.50
CA GLY A 60 -40.09 9.60 -15.66
C GLY A 60 -38.79 9.85 -14.89
N SER A 61 -38.12 10.97 -15.16
CA SER A 61 -36.87 11.31 -14.47
C SER A 61 -37.11 11.67 -13.01
N LYS A 62 -36.52 10.89 -12.08
CA LYS A 62 -36.54 11.16 -10.62
C LYS A 62 -35.94 12.51 -10.26
N THR A 63 -35.08 13.07 -11.11
CA THR A 63 -34.57 14.44 -11.00
C THR A 63 -35.72 15.45 -10.84
N CYS A 64 -36.85 15.27 -11.53
CA CYS A 64 -38.01 16.14 -11.42
C CYS A 64 -38.72 16.00 -10.07
N GLU A 65 -38.82 14.78 -9.53
CA GLU A 65 -39.42 14.54 -8.21
C GLU A 65 -38.58 15.21 -7.11
N PHE A 66 -37.27 14.95 -7.06
CA PHE A 66 -36.39 15.55 -6.04
C PHE A 66 -36.38 17.08 -6.13
N ASN A 67 -36.34 17.67 -7.33
CA ASN A 67 -36.43 19.12 -7.49
C ASN A 67 -37.76 19.72 -7.00
N SER A 68 -38.85 18.95 -6.90
CA SER A 68 -40.11 19.41 -6.30
C SER A 68 -40.10 19.42 -4.77
N MET A 69 -39.37 18.48 -4.14
CA MET A 69 -39.41 18.24 -2.68
C MET A 69 -38.90 19.42 -1.82
N THR A 70 -39.41 19.51 -0.60
CA THR A 70 -38.91 20.43 0.45
C THR A 70 -37.67 19.86 1.14
N ILE A 71 -36.89 20.71 1.83
CA ILE A 71 -35.68 20.28 2.58
C ILE A 71 -35.96 19.14 3.58
N PRO A 72 -37.05 19.14 4.37
CA PRO A 72 -37.39 18.00 5.23
C PRO A 72 -37.70 16.70 4.45
N GLN A 73 -38.41 16.78 3.33
CA GLN A 73 -38.71 15.62 2.48
C GLN A 73 -37.45 15.04 1.83
N LEU A 74 -36.55 15.91 1.35
CA LEU A 74 -35.24 15.51 0.83
C LEU A 74 -34.40 14.81 1.91
N LYS A 75 -34.39 15.32 3.14
CA LYS A 75 -33.71 14.66 4.27
C LYS A 75 -34.35 13.32 4.62
N ALA A 76 -35.67 13.18 4.55
CA ALA A 76 -36.36 11.90 4.78
C ALA A 76 -36.02 10.83 3.71
N GLU A 77 -35.99 11.21 2.42
CA GLU A 77 -35.53 10.31 1.36
C GLU A 77 -34.03 9.99 1.49
N LEU A 78 -33.19 10.95 1.90
CA LEU A 78 -31.77 10.69 2.19
C LEU A 78 -31.62 9.64 3.31
N THR A 79 -32.37 9.77 4.42
CA THR A 79 -32.38 8.74 5.49
C THR A 79 -32.78 7.37 4.98
N LYS A 80 -33.87 7.29 4.19
CA LYS A 80 -34.37 6.04 3.57
C LYS A 80 -33.34 5.39 2.65
N TYR A 81 -32.54 6.18 1.93
CA TYR A 81 -31.49 5.70 1.03
C TYR A 81 -30.13 5.45 1.71
N LYS A 82 -30.03 5.63 3.03
CA LYS A 82 -28.76 5.60 3.77
C LYS A 82 -27.72 6.57 3.19
N LEU A 83 -28.11 7.85 3.20
CA LEU A 83 -27.30 8.98 2.75
C LEU A 83 -27.24 10.11 3.79
N PRO A 84 -26.12 10.85 3.84
CA PRO A 84 -25.98 11.97 4.77
C PRO A 84 -27.03 13.06 4.57
N VAL A 85 -27.77 13.33 5.65
CA VAL A 85 -28.83 14.34 5.76
C VAL A 85 -28.31 15.74 6.11
N SER A 86 -26.99 15.93 6.21
CA SER A 86 -26.36 17.24 6.40
C SER A 86 -26.56 18.17 5.20
N GLY A 87 -26.31 19.46 5.39
CA GLY A 87 -26.58 20.49 4.38
C GLY A 87 -27.76 21.38 4.74
N LYS A 88 -27.69 22.65 4.34
CA LYS A 88 -28.72 23.68 4.58
C LYS A 88 -29.39 24.15 3.27
N ARG A 89 -28.84 23.78 2.12
CA ARG A 89 -29.30 24.20 0.78
C ARG A 89 -30.11 23.08 0.13
N LYS A 90 -31.14 23.42 -0.64
CA LYS A 90 -32.01 22.40 -1.27
C LYS A 90 -31.25 21.66 -2.38
N GLU A 91 -30.45 22.39 -3.13
CA GLU A 91 -29.71 21.98 -4.31
C GLU A 91 -28.68 20.89 -3.96
N GLU A 92 -28.03 21.03 -2.81
CA GLU A 92 -27.07 20.06 -2.24
C GLU A 92 -27.73 18.71 -1.93
N LEU A 93 -28.91 18.74 -1.30
CA LEU A 93 -29.68 17.56 -0.90
C LEU A 93 -30.29 16.86 -2.13
N VAL A 94 -30.79 17.63 -3.10
CA VAL A 94 -31.25 17.14 -4.41
C VAL A 94 -30.10 16.46 -5.15
N GLN A 95 -28.95 17.13 -5.29
CA GLN A 95 -27.78 16.57 -5.99
C GLN A 95 -27.32 15.25 -5.36
N ARG A 96 -27.32 15.15 -4.03
CA ARG A 96 -26.92 13.95 -3.28
C ARG A 96 -27.89 12.78 -3.48
N LEU A 97 -29.21 13.02 -3.42
CA LEU A 97 -30.23 12.01 -3.75
C LEU A 97 -30.13 11.56 -5.20
N GLN A 98 -30.02 12.52 -6.10
CA GLN A 98 -29.98 12.30 -7.53
C GLN A 98 -28.82 11.36 -7.89
N ILE A 99 -27.57 11.77 -7.57
CA ILE A 99 -26.36 10.99 -7.83
C ILE A 99 -26.49 9.57 -7.31
N TYR A 100 -26.87 9.39 -6.04
CA TYR A 100 -26.98 8.05 -5.46
C TYR A 100 -28.05 7.19 -6.14
N SER A 101 -29.24 7.75 -6.42
CA SER A 101 -30.34 7.01 -7.03
C SER A 101 -30.04 6.55 -8.47
N GLU A 102 -29.16 7.28 -9.16
CA GLU A 102 -28.73 7.02 -10.54
C GLU A 102 -27.48 6.11 -10.59
N CYS A 103 -26.65 6.10 -9.55
CA CYS A 103 -25.52 5.18 -9.40
C CYS A 103 -25.93 3.70 -9.18
N GLN A 104 -27.20 3.40 -8.90
CA GLN A 104 -27.63 2.04 -8.54
C GLN A 104 -27.98 1.12 -9.72
N LEU A 105 -28.21 1.65 -10.92
CA LEU A 105 -28.65 0.84 -12.07
C LEU A 105 -27.85 1.18 -13.34
N ALA A 106 -27.03 0.23 -13.80
CA ALA A 106 -26.48 0.26 -15.14
C ALA A 106 -27.57 -0.18 -16.14
N GLY A 107 -28.21 0.79 -16.79
CA GLY A 107 -29.03 0.53 -17.98
C GLY A 107 -28.16 0.06 -19.16
N PRO A 108 -28.78 -0.48 -20.24
CA PRO A 108 -28.05 -0.81 -21.46
C PRO A 108 -27.37 0.43 -22.04
N ILE A 109 -26.21 0.23 -22.66
CA ILE A 109 -25.44 1.31 -23.29
C ILE A 109 -26.03 1.55 -24.68
N ASP A 110 -26.96 2.50 -24.74
CA ASP A 110 -27.69 2.94 -25.94
C ASP A 110 -27.25 4.35 -26.34
N PHE A 111 -26.93 4.52 -27.61
CA PHE A 111 -26.56 5.80 -28.24
C PHE A 111 -27.30 6.07 -29.55
N ASP A 112 -28.42 5.39 -29.83
CA ASP A 112 -29.19 5.58 -31.07
C ASP A 112 -29.69 7.03 -31.25
N PHE A 113 -29.86 7.77 -30.15
CA PHE A 113 -30.17 9.20 -30.16
C PHE A 113 -29.08 10.09 -30.78
N ILE A 114 -27.84 9.59 -30.93
CA ILE A 114 -26.73 10.27 -31.62
C ILE A 114 -26.84 10.07 -33.15
N GLY A 115 -27.58 9.06 -33.60
CA GLY A 115 -27.77 8.74 -35.01
C GLY A 115 -26.48 8.23 -35.67
N ARG A 116 -26.23 8.67 -36.91
CA ARG A 116 -25.18 8.11 -37.77
C ARG A 116 -23.77 8.71 -37.60
N ARG A 117 -23.58 9.73 -36.74
CA ARG A 117 -22.24 10.30 -36.49
C ARG A 117 -21.48 9.45 -35.46
N PRO A 118 -20.14 9.52 -35.41
CA PRO A 118 -19.39 8.96 -34.30
C PRO A 118 -19.80 9.58 -32.95
N ILE A 119 -19.75 8.77 -31.91
CA ILE A 119 -19.85 9.21 -30.50
C ILE A 119 -18.57 9.96 -30.14
N GLU A 120 -18.68 11.14 -29.56
CA GLU A 120 -17.56 11.89 -29.01
C GLU A 120 -17.35 11.50 -27.54
N LEU A 121 -16.34 10.69 -27.26
CA LEU A 121 -16.23 9.98 -25.98
C LEU A 121 -14.99 10.43 -25.19
N LEU A 122 -15.24 10.99 -24.01
CA LEU A 122 -14.20 11.37 -23.04
C LEU A 122 -13.75 10.15 -22.24
N MET A 123 -12.45 10.01 -22.01
CA MET A 123 -11.89 9.08 -21.03
C MET A 123 -10.89 9.81 -20.12
N VAL A 124 -10.94 9.54 -18.81
CA VAL A 124 -10.04 10.18 -17.83
C VAL A 124 -9.44 9.13 -16.90
N ALA A 125 -8.11 8.99 -16.92
CA ALA A 125 -7.35 8.14 -16.00
C ALA A 125 -6.67 8.97 -14.88
N GLU A 126 -6.13 8.32 -13.84
CA GLU A 126 -5.57 9.05 -12.70
C GLU A 126 -4.24 9.75 -13.02
N LYS A 127 -3.38 9.08 -13.78
CA LYS A 127 -1.98 9.45 -14.04
C LYS A 127 -1.69 9.45 -15.56
N PRO A 128 -0.87 10.37 -16.11
CA PRO A 128 -0.60 10.46 -17.55
C PRO A 128 0.01 9.19 -18.18
N SER A 129 0.75 8.41 -17.38
CA SER A 129 1.29 7.10 -17.77
C SER A 129 0.17 6.08 -18.04
N MET A 130 -0.81 5.98 -17.13
CA MET A 130 -1.97 5.11 -17.29
C MET A 130 -2.84 5.54 -18.48
N ALA A 131 -3.08 6.85 -18.66
CA ALA A 131 -3.79 7.37 -19.83
C ALA A 131 -3.10 7.00 -21.16
N GLN A 132 -1.76 7.03 -21.22
CA GLN A 132 -1.00 6.59 -22.40
C GLN A 132 -1.17 5.08 -22.64
N GLU A 133 -0.99 4.29 -21.58
CA GLU A 133 -1.05 2.83 -21.61
C GLU A 133 -2.43 2.32 -22.05
N LEU A 134 -3.49 2.80 -21.41
CA LEU A 134 -4.88 2.48 -21.77
C LEU A 134 -5.20 2.91 -23.20
N SER A 135 -4.72 4.06 -23.67
CA SER A 135 -4.90 4.49 -25.07
C SER A 135 -4.31 3.49 -26.06
N ASN A 136 -3.09 2.99 -25.79
CA ASN A 136 -2.42 2.03 -26.66
C ASN A 136 -3.19 0.70 -26.73
N MET A 137 -3.69 0.22 -25.59
CA MET A 137 -4.44 -1.05 -25.50
C MET A 137 -5.82 -0.94 -26.14
N LEU A 138 -6.55 0.15 -25.87
CA LEU A 138 -7.90 0.39 -26.38
C LEU A 138 -7.94 0.77 -27.88
N ALA A 139 -6.84 1.32 -28.43
CA ALA A 139 -6.72 1.60 -29.86
C ALA A 139 -6.52 0.33 -30.71
N GLN A 140 -6.15 -0.82 -30.12
CA GLN A 140 -5.98 -2.11 -30.81
C GLN A 140 -5.10 -2.03 -32.08
N GLY A 141 -4.06 -1.20 -32.06
CA GLY A 141 -3.15 -0.98 -33.19
C GLY A 141 -3.51 0.20 -34.11
N ALA A 142 -4.64 0.87 -33.89
CA ALA A 142 -4.93 2.16 -34.54
C ALA A 142 -3.97 3.26 -34.05
N TRP A 143 -3.78 4.30 -34.86
CA TRP A 143 -2.87 5.40 -34.54
C TRP A 143 -3.40 6.26 -33.38
N VAL A 144 -2.64 6.34 -32.29
CA VAL A 144 -2.92 7.23 -31.14
C VAL A 144 -2.21 8.58 -31.36
N ASN A 145 -2.97 9.62 -31.66
CA ASN A 145 -2.45 10.99 -31.76
C ASN A 145 -2.28 11.59 -30.36
N ARG A 146 -1.05 11.95 -29.97
CA ARG A 146 -0.77 12.67 -28.73
C ARG A 146 -0.70 14.17 -28.98
N SER A 147 -1.44 14.94 -28.19
CA SER A 147 -1.45 16.41 -28.20
C SER A 147 -1.28 16.98 -26.78
N SER A 148 -0.90 18.24 -26.67
CA SER A 148 -0.95 19.01 -25.42
C SER A 148 -2.32 19.67 -25.25
N CYS A 149 -2.80 19.77 -24.00
CA CYS A 149 -3.91 20.65 -23.65
C CYS A 149 -3.43 22.08 -23.30
N SER A 150 -4.35 22.96 -22.93
CA SER A 150 -4.11 24.38 -22.61
C SER A 150 -3.19 24.62 -21.40
N ASN A 151 -3.03 23.67 -20.48
CA ASN A 151 -2.09 23.78 -19.36
C ASN A 151 -0.67 23.30 -19.70
N GLY A 152 -0.46 22.70 -20.89
CA GLY A 152 0.83 22.17 -21.36
C GLY A 152 1.40 20.96 -20.59
N ALA A 153 0.84 20.62 -19.42
CA ALA A 153 1.38 19.61 -18.51
C ALA A 153 0.76 18.21 -18.73
N ILE A 154 -0.51 18.14 -19.13
CA ILE A 154 -1.27 16.89 -19.26
C ILE A 154 -1.51 16.58 -20.76
N PRO A 155 -1.20 15.37 -21.25
CA PRO A 155 -1.49 15.01 -22.64
C PRO A 155 -2.97 14.69 -22.86
N VAL A 156 -3.43 14.92 -24.09
CA VAL A 156 -4.68 14.35 -24.61
C VAL A 156 -4.32 13.42 -25.78
N PHE A 157 -4.67 12.16 -25.61
CA PHE A 157 -4.54 11.10 -26.59
C PHE A 157 -5.87 10.96 -27.37
N ARG A 158 -5.80 10.98 -28.71
CA ARG A 158 -6.96 10.80 -29.58
C ARG A 158 -6.78 9.63 -30.53
N PHE A 159 -7.82 8.82 -30.63
CA PHE A 159 -7.92 7.65 -31.51
C PHE A 159 -9.40 7.35 -31.76
N SER A 160 -9.69 6.49 -32.73
CA SER A 160 -11.06 6.01 -32.98
C SER A 160 -11.16 4.52 -32.64
N MET A 161 -12.33 4.09 -32.16
CA MET A 161 -12.62 2.69 -31.83
C MET A 161 -14.06 2.31 -32.24
N MET A 162 -14.36 1.01 -32.17
CA MET A 162 -15.74 0.53 -32.04
C MET A 162 -16.08 0.42 -30.55
N PHE A 163 -17.25 0.91 -30.15
CA PHE A 163 -17.73 0.92 -28.77
C PHE A 163 -19.21 0.55 -28.75
N HIS A 164 -19.56 -0.62 -28.18
CA HIS A 164 -20.92 -1.16 -28.13
C HIS A 164 -21.67 -1.15 -29.50
N GLY A 165 -20.95 -1.44 -30.59
CA GLY A 165 -21.48 -1.43 -31.96
C GLY A 165 -21.43 -0.08 -32.68
N TYR A 166 -21.28 1.02 -31.95
CA TYR A 166 -21.12 2.37 -32.50
C TYR A 166 -19.65 2.68 -32.84
N LYS A 167 -19.42 3.64 -33.74
CA LYS A 167 -18.10 4.25 -33.93
C LYS A 167 -17.90 5.35 -32.88
N ALA A 168 -16.76 5.37 -32.21
CA ALA A 168 -16.42 6.40 -31.23
C ALA A 168 -15.09 7.10 -31.57
N ASN A 169 -15.08 8.42 -31.44
CA ASN A 169 -13.89 9.26 -31.39
C ASN A 169 -13.52 9.47 -29.93
N VAL A 170 -12.34 9.02 -29.52
CA VAL A 170 -11.93 9.02 -28.12
C VAL A 170 -11.01 10.19 -27.81
N ARG A 171 -11.24 10.83 -26.66
CA ARG A 171 -10.36 11.81 -26.02
C ARG A 171 -9.94 11.26 -24.66
N MET A 172 -8.84 10.52 -24.61
CA MET A 172 -8.25 10.02 -23.37
C MET A 172 -7.29 11.06 -22.79
N THR A 173 -7.45 11.40 -21.51
CA THR A 173 -6.55 12.30 -20.76
C THR A 173 -6.43 11.82 -19.31
N SER A 174 -5.84 12.62 -18.42
CA SER A 174 -5.72 12.25 -17.00
C SER A 174 -5.89 13.40 -16.03
N THR A 175 -6.01 13.05 -14.75
CA THR A 175 -5.69 13.93 -13.62
C THR A 175 -4.19 13.89 -13.31
N LEU A 176 -3.81 14.22 -12.06
CA LEU A 176 -2.47 14.02 -11.49
C LEU A 176 -2.60 13.47 -10.05
N GLY A 177 -3.44 12.45 -9.86
CA GLY A 177 -4.10 12.19 -8.57
C GLY A 177 -5.23 13.19 -8.32
N HIS A 178 -5.54 13.48 -7.05
CA HIS A 178 -6.63 14.41 -6.67
C HIS A 178 -6.52 15.78 -7.36
N ILE A 179 -7.69 16.26 -7.77
CA ILE A 179 -7.91 17.59 -8.35
C ILE A 179 -8.18 18.59 -7.21
N GLN A 180 -8.90 18.15 -6.18
CA GLN A 180 -9.29 18.93 -5.01
C GLN A 180 -8.48 18.52 -3.76
N LYS A 181 -8.44 19.41 -2.77
CA LYS A 181 -7.98 19.14 -1.40
C LYS A 181 -8.97 19.75 -0.41
N LEU A 182 -9.14 19.10 0.74
CA LEU A 182 -9.97 19.58 1.83
C LEU A 182 -9.13 20.41 2.81
N ASP A 183 -9.64 21.56 3.24
CA ASP A 183 -9.09 22.39 4.33
C ASP A 183 -10.25 23.04 5.11
N PHE A 184 -9.95 23.74 6.19
CA PHE A 184 -10.94 24.53 6.93
C PHE A 184 -11.36 25.79 6.16
N GLY A 185 -12.58 26.28 6.44
CA GLY A 185 -13.09 27.51 5.83
C GLY A 185 -12.25 28.76 6.15
N PRO A 186 -12.33 29.82 5.32
CA PRO A 186 -11.51 31.03 5.46
C PRO A 186 -11.75 31.82 6.75
N GLU A 187 -12.85 31.57 7.45
CA GLU A 187 -13.16 32.08 8.79
C GLU A 187 -12.32 31.42 9.90
N VAL A 188 -11.68 30.28 9.64
CA VAL A 188 -10.84 29.57 10.63
C VAL A 188 -9.47 30.23 10.77
N THR A 189 -9.28 30.88 11.91
CA THR A 189 -8.01 31.45 12.33
C THR A 189 -7.02 30.37 12.78
N ARG A 190 -5.73 30.72 12.87
CA ARG A 190 -4.67 29.82 13.39
C ARG A 190 -4.81 29.47 14.88
N ASN A 191 -5.59 30.24 15.63
CA ASN A 191 -5.68 30.12 17.10
C ASN A 191 -6.80 29.16 17.56
N GLN A 192 -7.79 28.87 16.70
CA GLN A 192 -8.85 27.91 16.98
C GLN A 192 -8.30 26.48 17.07
N THR A 193 -8.89 25.69 17.98
CA THR A 193 -8.51 24.32 18.35
C THR A 193 -9.74 23.44 18.59
N GLU A 194 -10.46 23.58 19.71
CA GLU A 194 -11.68 22.77 19.97
C GLU A 194 -12.83 23.10 19.00
N GLU A 195 -12.86 24.33 18.51
CA GLU A 195 -13.84 24.81 17.52
C GLU A 195 -13.70 24.06 16.18
N LEU A 196 -12.52 23.53 15.88
CA LEU A 196 -12.22 22.84 14.61
C LEU A 196 -12.88 21.47 14.48
N PHE A 197 -13.34 20.86 15.57
CA PHE A 197 -14.16 19.65 15.48
C PHE A 197 -15.47 19.93 14.73
N GLU A 198 -16.04 21.13 14.89
CA GLU A 198 -17.33 21.53 14.32
C GLU A 198 -17.22 22.49 13.13
N ALA A 199 -16.11 23.21 12.97
CA ALA A 199 -15.91 24.20 11.91
C ALA A 199 -16.21 23.67 10.49
N ASP A 200 -16.70 24.54 9.61
CA ASP A 200 -16.96 24.16 8.22
C ASP A 200 -15.64 23.89 7.46
N VAL A 201 -15.71 22.99 6.49
CA VAL A 201 -14.59 22.62 5.61
C VAL A 201 -14.92 23.00 4.17
N VAL A 202 -13.90 23.36 3.41
CA VAL A 202 -13.99 23.80 2.02
C VAL A 202 -13.02 22.99 1.16
N THR A 203 -13.43 22.70 -0.07
CA THR A 203 -12.50 22.16 -1.07
C THR A 203 -11.86 23.27 -1.89
N SER A 204 -10.61 23.06 -2.28
CA SER A 204 -9.83 23.96 -3.14
C SER A 204 -8.98 23.14 -4.12
N GLU A 205 -8.47 23.74 -5.19
CA GLU A 205 -7.58 23.01 -6.12
C GLU A 205 -6.32 22.50 -5.39
N ALA A 206 -6.01 21.21 -5.57
CA ALA A 206 -4.82 20.58 -5.00
C ALA A 206 -3.54 21.14 -5.63
N ASN A 207 -3.56 21.36 -6.95
CA ASN A 207 -2.46 21.89 -7.76
C ASN A 207 -2.94 23.08 -8.63
N PRO A 208 -3.22 24.27 -8.05
CA PRO A 208 -3.86 25.38 -8.76
C PRO A 208 -3.06 25.92 -9.96
N GLU A 209 -1.74 25.74 -9.95
CA GLU A 209 -0.85 26.12 -11.05
C GLU A 209 -0.96 25.19 -12.26
N LYS A 210 -1.53 23.98 -12.09
CA LYS A 210 -1.87 23.06 -13.18
C LYS A 210 -3.27 23.30 -13.76
N ARG A 211 -4.16 24.00 -13.04
CA ARG A 211 -5.52 24.36 -13.49
C ARG A 211 -6.32 23.15 -14.03
N ILE A 212 -6.26 22.03 -13.32
CA ILE A 212 -6.80 20.74 -13.78
C ILE A 212 -8.32 20.80 -14.05
N PRO A 213 -9.18 21.47 -13.23
CA PRO A 213 -10.60 21.58 -13.53
C PRO A 213 -10.88 22.25 -14.88
N LYS A 214 -10.18 23.35 -15.17
CA LYS A 214 -10.31 24.06 -16.45
C LYS A 214 -9.87 23.18 -17.63
N MET A 215 -8.75 22.46 -17.47
CA MET A 215 -8.26 21.53 -18.50
C MET A 215 -9.29 20.45 -18.81
N LEU A 216 -9.81 19.77 -17.78
CA LEU A 216 -10.84 18.73 -17.94
C LEU A 216 -12.09 19.27 -18.60
N ALA A 217 -12.56 20.45 -18.20
CA ALA A 217 -13.74 21.09 -18.79
C ALA A 217 -13.53 21.43 -20.30
N GLU A 218 -12.34 21.88 -20.68
CA GLU A 218 -12.01 22.15 -22.09
C GLU A 218 -11.93 20.86 -22.93
N VAL A 219 -11.39 19.77 -22.39
CA VAL A 219 -11.31 18.47 -23.08
C VAL A 219 -12.67 17.76 -23.14
N ALA A 220 -13.52 17.95 -22.13
CA ALA A 220 -14.87 17.40 -22.05
C ALA A 220 -15.91 18.14 -22.91
N LYS A 221 -15.63 19.38 -23.33
CA LYS A 221 -16.56 20.18 -24.12
C LYS A 221 -16.99 19.43 -25.39
N GLY A 222 -18.30 19.26 -25.58
CA GLY A 222 -18.82 18.54 -26.74
C GLY A 222 -18.48 17.04 -26.76
N ALA A 223 -18.29 16.41 -25.59
CA ALA A 223 -18.35 14.96 -25.46
C ALA A 223 -19.79 14.52 -25.13
N ASP A 224 -20.23 13.42 -25.73
CA ASP A 224 -21.52 12.77 -25.51
C ASP A 224 -21.53 11.86 -24.27
N ALA A 225 -20.37 11.28 -23.93
CA ALA A 225 -20.22 10.33 -22.83
C ALA A 225 -18.84 10.46 -22.19
N CYS A 226 -18.72 10.01 -20.93
CA CYS A 226 -17.47 9.97 -20.19
C CYS A 226 -17.26 8.60 -19.52
N ILE A 227 -16.09 8.00 -19.74
CA ILE A 227 -15.65 6.79 -19.02
C ILE A 227 -14.51 7.13 -18.06
N LEU A 228 -14.72 6.77 -16.80
CA LEU A 228 -13.79 6.99 -15.70
C LEU A 228 -12.85 5.78 -15.56
N TRP A 229 -11.55 6.05 -15.72
CA TRP A 229 -10.43 5.11 -15.72
C TRP A 229 -9.40 5.43 -14.61
N LEU A 230 -9.87 6.04 -13.51
CA LEU A 230 -9.09 6.22 -12.29
C LEU A 230 -8.70 4.84 -11.72
N ASP A 231 -7.73 4.78 -10.82
CA ASP A 231 -7.39 3.54 -10.12
C ASP A 231 -8.65 3.07 -9.31
N CYS A 232 -8.81 1.78 -8.98
CA CYS A 232 -10.14 1.23 -8.62
C CYS A 232 -10.44 1.11 -7.11
N ASP A 233 -9.62 1.74 -6.26
CA ASP A 233 -9.73 1.82 -4.80
C ASP A 233 -10.68 2.92 -4.29
N LEU A 234 -10.67 3.20 -2.98
CA LEU A 234 -11.49 4.27 -2.37
C LEU A 234 -11.09 5.66 -2.88
N GLU A 235 -9.79 5.95 -3.01
CA GLU A 235 -9.31 7.27 -3.43
C GLU A 235 -9.56 7.50 -4.93
N GLY A 236 -9.37 6.49 -5.78
CA GLY A 236 -9.71 6.57 -7.19
C GLY A 236 -11.22 6.72 -7.46
N GLU A 237 -12.10 6.13 -6.64
CA GLU A 237 -13.53 6.47 -6.63
C GLU A 237 -13.80 7.89 -6.10
N ALA A 238 -13.00 8.45 -5.19
CA ALA A 238 -13.14 9.86 -4.82
C ALA A 238 -12.82 10.79 -6.00
N ILE A 239 -11.70 10.53 -6.68
CA ILE A 239 -11.25 11.27 -7.87
C ILE A 239 -12.25 11.12 -9.02
N CYS A 240 -12.97 10.01 -9.14
CA CYS A 240 -14.09 9.86 -10.08
C CYS A 240 -15.11 11.01 -9.95
N PHE A 241 -15.54 11.35 -8.72
CA PHE A 241 -16.53 12.41 -8.52
C PHE A 241 -15.93 13.82 -8.65
N GLU A 242 -14.65 14.01 -8.31
CA GLU A 242 -13.94 15.26 -8.61
C GLU A 242 -13.87 15.52 -10.13
N VAL A 243 -13.64 14.48 -10.95
CA VAL A 243 -13.67 14.57 -12.42
C VAL A 243 -15.10 14.88 -12.90
N ILE A 244 -16.12 14.19 -12.38
CA ILE A 244 -17.53 14.43 -12.72
C ILE A 244 -17.90 15.90 -12.49
N ASP A 245 -17.54 16.48 -11.35
CA ASP A 245 -17.82 17.88 -11.02
C ASP A 245 -17.16 18.87 -12.00
N CYS A 246 -15.99 18.53 -12.56
CA CYS A 246 -15.33 19.35 -13.59
C CYS A 246 -16.02 19.27 -14.97
N VAL A 247 -16.67 18.16 -15.32
CA VAL A 247 -17.15 17.89 -16.70
C VAL A 247 -18.67 17.96 -16.88
N LYS A 248 -19.45 17.71 -15.82
CA LYS A 248 -20.93 17.54 -15.84
C LYS A 248 -21.71 18.72 -16.46
N ASN A 249 -21.12 19.91 -16.49
CA ASN A 249 -21.73 21.16 -16.97
C ASN A 249 -21.30 21.56 -18.40
N VAL A 250 -20.36 20.84 -19.02
CA VAL A 250 -19.81 21.18 -20.36
C VAL A 250 -19.89 20.04 -21.38
N MET A 251 -20.18 18.82 -20.93
CA MET A 251 -20.61 17.72 -21.80
C MET A 251 -21.96 18.00 -22.45
N ILE A 252 -22.24 17.31 -23.55
CA ILE A 252 -23.57 17.30 -24.19
C ILE A 252 -24.56 16.61 -23.24
N LYS A 253 -25.75 17.19 -23.06
CA LYS A 253 -26.80 16.57 -22.26
C LYS A 253 -27.51 15.48 -23.09
N PRO A 254 -27.70 14.26 -22.56
CA PRO A 254 -28.50 13.24 -23.22
C PRO A 254 -30.00 13.59 -23.20
N PRO A 255 -30.87 12.85 -23.93
CA PRO A 255 -32.30 13.15 -24.02
C PRO A 255 -33.06 13.18 -22.67
N SER A 256 -32.58 12.47 -21.65
CA SER A 256 -33.08 12.52 -20.27
C SER A 256 -32.76 13.82 -19.52
N ASN A 257 -31.94 14.69 -20.12
CA ASN A 257 -31.25 15.84 -19.52
C ASN A 257 -30.28 15.50 -18.37
N ASN A 258 -30.16 14.22 -17.97
CA ASN A 258 -29.29 13.79 -16.90
C ASN A 258 -27.93 13.29 -17.40
N VAL A 259 -26.86 14.00 -17.03
CA VAL A 259 -25.50 13.64 -17.49
C VAL A 259 -24.94 12.39 -16.80
N MET A 260 -25.45 11.98 -15.63
CA MET A 260 -25.02 10.73 -14.98
C MET A 260 -25.39 9.49 -15.81
N ASP A 261 -26.42 9.57 -16.66
CA ASP A 261 -26.83 8.48 -17.55
C ASP A 261 -25.72 8.11 -18.54
N VAL A 262 -24.96 9.11 -19.03
CA VAL A 262 -23.84 8.96 -19.98
C VAL A 262 -22.45 9.00 -19.32
N ILE A 263 -22.39 8.96 -17.98
CA ILE A 263 -21.16 8.76 -17.22
C ILE A 263 -21.06 7.30 -16.81
N TYR A 264 -19.88 6.71 -17.03
CA TYR A 264 -19.60 5.30 -16.80
C TYR A 264 -18.25 5.11 -16.09
N ARG A 265 -18.10 3.97 -15.43
CA ARG A 265 -16.91 3.58 -14.68
C ARG A 265 -16.35 2.28 -15.25
N ALA A 266 -15.11 2.32 -15.72
CA ALA A 266 -14.35 1.11 -16.01
C ALA A 266 -13.78 0.55 -14.69
N LYS A 267 -13.91 -0.76 -14.48
CA LYS A 267 -13.28 -1.49 -13.37
C LYS A 267 -12.23 -2.44 -13.93
N PHE A 268 -11.00 -2.34 -13.42
CA PHE A 268 -9.83 -3.07 -13.88
C PHE A 268 -8.78 -3.15 -12.75
N SER A 269 -8.06 -4.27 -12.69
CA SER A 269 -6.89 -4.45 -11.82
C SER A 269 -5.56 -4.34 -12.57
N SER A 270 -5.55 -4.36 -13.91
CA SER A 270 -4.35 -4.13 -14.72
C SER A 270 -4.68 -3.61 -16.14
N SER A 271 -3.71 -3.03 -16.84
CA SER A 271 -3.95 -2.42 -18.17
C SER A 271 -4.27 -3.43 -19.28
N ASP A 272 -3.89 -4.70 -19.11
CA ASP A 272 -4.28 -5.81 -20.00
C ASP A 272 -5.77 -6.18 -19.90
N GLU A 273 -6.46 -5.79 -18.82
CA GLU A 273 -7.90 -5.98 -18.67
C GLU A 273 -8.73 -4.89 -19.37
N ALA A 274 -8.11 -3.85 -19.94
CA ALA A 274 -8.83 -2.68 -20.47
C ALA A 274 -9.88 -3.01 -21.55
N VAL A 275 -9.61 -3.99 -22.42
CA VAL A 275 -10.57 -4.44 -23.45
C VAL A 275 -11.75 -5.20 -22.83
N THR A 276 -11.56 -5.88 -21.69
CA THR A 276 -12.66 -6.47 -20.93
C THR A 276 -13.45 -5.39 -20.19
N ALA A 277 -12.75 -4.48 -19.51
CA ALA A 277 -13.34 -3.41 -18.70
C ALA A 277 -14.24 -2.46 -19.52
N ILE A 278 -13.83 -2.07 -20.74
CA ILE A 278 -14.62 -1.17 -21.60
C ILE A 278 -15.93 -1.81 -22.12
N ASN A 279 -16.02 -3.14 -22.13
CA ASN A 279 -17.23 -3.89 -22.49
C ASN A 279 -18.07 -4.31 -21.27
N ASN A 280 -17.61 -4.02 -20.05
CA ASN A 280 -18.25 -4.38 -18.78
C ASN A 280 -18.30 -3.16 -17.84
N LEU A 281 -18.75 -2.02 -18.38
CA LEU A 281 -18.82 -0.76 -17.65
C LEU A 281 -19.92 -0.77 -16.60
N VAL A 282 -19.64 -0.14 -15.47
CA VAL A 282 -20.60 0.06 -14.35
C VAL A 282 -20.85 1.56 -14.12
N LYS A 283 -21.63 1.92 -13.10
CA LYS A 283 -21.74 3.29 -12.61
C LYS A 283 -20.70 3.56 -11.50
N PRO A 284 -20.19 4.80 -11.34
CA PRO A 284 -19.23 5.15 -10.29
C PRO A 284 -19.85 4.99 -8.89
N ASN A 285 -19.07 4.57 -7.90
CA ASN A 285 -19.60 4.19 -6.58
C ASN A 285 -19.57 5.35 -5.59
N PHE A 286 -20.71 6.04 -5.44
CA PHE A 286 -20.84 7.17 -4.53
C PHE A 286 -20.57 6.82 -3.05
N ARG A 287 -20.75 5.56 -2.61
CA ARG A 287 -20.41 5.14 -1.23
C ARG A 287 -18.91 5.09 -0.98
N PHE A 288 -18.13 4.69 -1.97
CA PHE A 288 -16.66 4.66 -1.86
C PHE A 288 -16.11 6.09 -1.80
N HIS A 289 -16.60 6.97 -2.66
CA HIS A 289 -16.34 8.42 -2.58
C HIS A 289 -16.72 9.02 -1.21
N LEU A 290 -17.90 8.72 -0.68
CA LEU A 290 -18.30 9.19 0.66
C LEU A 290 -17.39 8.64 1.77
N ALA A 291 -16.89 7.40 1.66
CA ALA A 291 -15.97 6.82 2.62
C ALA A 291 -14.59 7.48 2.59
N ALA A 292 -14.03 7.72 1.39
CA ALA A 292 -12.78 8.47 1.21
C ALA A 292 -12.90 9.91 1.72
N PHE A 293 -13.97 10.62 1.34
CA PHE A 293 -14.25 11.96 1.85
C PHE A 293 -14.38 11.99 3.38
N ALA A 294 -15.05 10.99 3.97
CA ALA A 294 -15.16 10.86 5.42
C ALA A 294 -13.80 10.63 6.10
N LYS A 295 -12.94 9.79 5.50
CA LYS A 295 -11.55 9.56 5.95
C LYS A 295 -10.76 10.87 5.96
N HIS A 296 -10.90 11.70 4.93
CA HIS A 296 -10.22 13.00 4.80
C HIS A 296 -10.77 14.07 5.77
N ASP A 297 -12.09 14.25 5.86
CA ASP A 297 -12.74 15.20 6.80
C ASP A 297 -12.39 14.85 8.25
N LEU A 298 -12.40 13.57 8.59
CA LEU A 298 -12.12 13.12 9.95
C LEU A 298 -10.62 13.15 10.29
N ASP A 299 -9.71 12.75 9.40
CA ASP A 299 -8.26 12.89 9.67
C ASP A 299 -7.83 14.37 9.74
N LEU A 300 -8.50 15.28 9.01
CA LEU A 300 -8.32 16.73 9.16
C LEU A 300 -8.84 17.23 10.52
N ARG A 301 -10.11 16.94 10.84
CA ARG A 301 -10.76 17.37 12.09
C ARG A 301 -10.17 16.76 13.35
N VAL A 302 -9.55 15.58 13.26
CA VAL A 302 -8.89 14.92 14.40
C VAL A 302 -7.40 15.28 14.47
N GLY A 303 -6.69 15.35 13.35
CA GLY A 303 -5.26 15.68 13.35
C GLY A 303 -4.96 17.12 13.77
N VAL A 304 -5.73 18.09 13.26
CA VAL A 304 -5.39 19.51 13.39
C VAL A 304 -5.61 20.11 14.79
N PRO A 305 -6.70 19.82 15.55
CA PRO A 305 -6.90 20.39 16.90
C PRO A 305 -5.74 20.08 17.84
N PHE A 306 -5.38 18.80 17.97
CA PHE A 306 -4.29 18.33 18.82
C PHE A 306 -2.95 18.92 18.37
N SER A 307 -2.66 18.89 17.06
CA SER A 307 -1.43 19.45 16.48
C SER A 307 -1.27 20.95 16.76
N ARG A 308 -2.34 21.74 16.57
CA ARG A 308 -2.32 23.19 16.86
C ARG A 308 -2.21 23.46 18.35
N TYR A 309 -3.03 22.81 19.18
CA TYR A 309 -3.07 23.00 20.62
C TYR A 309 -1.70 22.73 21.27
N GLN A 310 -1.11 21.57 20.99
CA GLN A 310 0.19 21.20 21.57
C GLN A 310 1.33 22.06 21.05
N THR A 311 1.39 22.35 19.73
CA THR A 311 2.45 23.19 19.16
C THR A 311 2.39 24.61 19.74
N SER A 312 1.18 25.18 19.87
CA SER A 312 0.97 26.53 20.39
C SER A 312 1.35 26.63 21.88
N LEU A 313 0.88 25.70 22.71
CA LEU A 313 1.15 25.74 24.14
C LEU A 313 2.60 25.37 24.50
N LEU A 314 3.23 24.42 23.81
CA LEU A 314 4.66 24.13 24.03
C LEU A 314 5.55 25.33 23.64
N ARG A 315 5.26 26.00 22.52
CA ARG A 315 5.96 27.25 22.13
C ARG A 315 5.76 28.39 23.12
N ARG A 316 4.63 28.42 23.85
CA ARG A 316 4.37 29.38 24.93
C ARG A 316 5.05 29.00 26.25
N ALA A 317 5.14 27.71 26.57
CA ALA A 317 5.80 27.21 27.78
C ALA A 317 7.33 27.31 27.68
N PHE A 318 7.88 27.19 26.48
CA PHE A 318 9.32 27.14 26.21
C PHE A 318 9.73 28.15 25.13
N PRO A 319 9.59 29.47 25.38
CA PRO A 319 9.75 30.50 24.36
C PRO A 319 11.17 30.58 23.77
N ASP A 320 12.19 30.19 24.53
CA ASP A 320 13.60 30.25 24.13
C ASP A 320 14.08 28.97 23.41
N ARG A 321 13.21 27.97 23.29
CA ARG A 321 13.49 26.70 22.62
C ARG A 321 13.04 26.73 21.17
N ASP A 322 13.80 26.09 20.28
CA ASP A 322 13.30 25.87 18.93
C ASP A 322 12.35 24.67 18.94
N ILE A 323 11.10 24.94 18.56
CA ILE A 323 9.99 24.00 18.63
C ILE A 323 9.32 24.00 17.27
N ASP A 324 9.66 22.98 16.50
CA ASP A 324 9.11 22.69 15.19
C ASP A 324 7.61 22.37 15.25
N HIS A 325 6.97 22.08 14.11
CA HIS A 325 5.56 21.69 14.12
C HIS A 325 5.35 20.23 14.58
N LEU A 326 5.03 20.04 15.87
CA LEU A 326 4.63 18.74 16.42
C LEU A 326 3.22 18.36 15.92
N SER A 327 3.15 17.48 14.91
CA SER A 327 1.88 16.93 14.45
C SER A 327 1.43 15.73 15.26
N PHE A 328 0.17 15.76 15.70
CA PHE A 328 -0.61 14.57 16.05
C PHE A 328 -1.21 13.95 14.77
N GLY A 329 -1.43 12.64 14.79
CA GLY A 329 -2.25 11.96 13.79
C GLY A 329 -2.80 10.66 14.38
N PRO A 330 -4.10 10.35 14.20
CA PRO A 330 -4.77 9.27 14.94
C PRO A 330 -4.23 7.86 14.61
N CYS A 331 -3.64 7.65 13.43
CA CYS A 331 -2.88 6.42 13.12
C CYS A 331 -1.35 6.59 13.37
N GLN A 332 -0.82 7.80 13.25
CA GLN A 332 0.61 8.07 13.42
C GLN A 332 1.07 7.85 14.88
N THR A 333 0.23 8.18 15.87
CA THR A 333 0.58 8.07 17.29
C THR A 333 0.62 6.61 17.77
N PRO A 334 -0.34 5.72 17.45
CA PRO A 334 -0.22 4.29 17.73
C PRO A 334 0.86 3.58 16.89
N CYS A 335 1.11 4.04 15.65
CA CYS A 335 2.22 3.56 14.83
C CYS A 335 3.58 3.82 15.50
N LEU A 336 3.77 5.03 16.06
CA LEU A 336 4.96 5.39 16.84
C LEU A 336 5.04 4.67 18.20
N SER A 337 3.91 4.41 18.86
CA SER A 337 3.88 3.83 20.21
C SER A 337 4.52 2.44 20.25
N PHE A 338 4.24 1.59 19.26
CA PHE A 338 4.90 0.28 19.12
C PHE A 338 6.43 0.37 19.13
N CYS A 339 7.01 1.32 18.39
CA CYS A 339 8.47 1.51 18.34
C CYS A 339 9.03 1.92 19.72
N VAL A 340 8.32 2.81 20.43
CA VAL A 340 8.70 3.27 21.78
C VAL A 340 8.59 2.13 22.81
N GLU A 341 7.58 1.28 22.73
CA GLU A 341 7.48 0.10 23.62
C GLU A 341 8.63 -0.88 23.47
N GLN A 342 9.16 -1.03 22.26
CA GLN A 342 10.31 -1.90 22.02
C GLN A 342 11.61 -1.28 22.52
N GLN A 343 11.77 0.04 22.36
CA GLN A 343 12.85 0.81 22.97
C GLN A 343 12.80 0.73 24.50
N GLU A 344 11.62 0.86 25.13
CA GLU A 344 11.45 0.74 26.59
C GLU A 344 11.77 -0.68 27.09
N LYS A 345 11.40 -1.74 26.35
CA LYS A 345 11.80 -3.13 26.66
C LYS A 345 13.31 -3.34 26.56
N LEU A 346 13.97 -2.70 25.59
CA LEU A 346 15.43 -2.71 25.44
C LEU A 346 16.13 -1.91 26.56
N GLU A 347 15.60 -0.75 26.95
CA GLU A 347 16.11 0.07 28.06
C GLU A 347 15.97 -0.64 29.42
N SER A 348 14.85 -1.34 29.65
CA SER A 348 14.60 -2.12 30.87
C SER A 348 15.31 -3.48 30.92
N TYR A 349 16.08 -3.84 29.87
CA TYR A 349 16.62 -5.18 29.72
C TYR A 349 17.81 -5.47 30.65
N VAL A 350 17.60 -6.36 31.62
CA VAL A 350 18.66 -6.93 32.46
C VAL A 350 19.08 -8.30 31.89
N PRO A 351 20.33 -8.49 31.44
CA PRO A 351 20.78 -9.77 30.93
C PRO A 351 20.81 -10.84 32.04
N THR A 352 20.18 -11.98 31.77
CA THR A 352 20.29 -13.18 32.59
C THR A 352 21.44 -14.06 32.10
N TYR A 353 22.07 -14.78 33.03
CA TYR A 353 23.16 -15.70 32.75
C TYR A 353 22.72 -17.12 33.08
N THR A 354 23.01 -18.06 32.20
CA THR A 354 22.67 -19.48 32.35
C THR A 354 23.86 -20.35 31.99
N SER A 355 24.21 -21.29 32.86
CA SER A 355 25.19 -22.31 32.54
C SER A 355 24.52 -23.45 31.76
N HIS A 356 25.25 -24.07 30.85
CA HIS A 356 24.85 -25.31 30.20
C HIS A 356 26.03 -26.29 30.21
N ILE A 357 25.73 -27.58 30.27
CA ILE A 357 26.71 -28.59 29.88
C ILE A 357 26.67 -28.70 28.35
N VAL A 358 27.82 -28.62 27.70
CA VAL A 358 27.98 -28.92 26.28
C VAL A 358 28.88 -30.14 26.16
N ILE A 359 28.40 -31.17 25.47
CA ILE A 359 29.21 -32.35 25.14
C ILE A 359 29.40 -32.44 23.63
N LYS A 360 30.62 -32.77 23.22
CA LYS A 360 30.99 -32.97 21.82
C LYS A 360 31.08 -34.46 21.55
N LEU A 361 30.24 -34.94 20.65
CA LEU A 361 30.08 -36.35 20.27
C LEU A 361 30.80 -36.65 18.95
N ASP A 362 31.36 -37.86 18.88
CA ASP A 362 32.11 -38.39 17.73
C ASP A 362 31.23 -39.30 16.86
N LEU A 363 30.78 -38.79 15.71
CA LEU A 363 30.06 -39.56 14.69
C LEU A 363 30.99 -39.96 13.51
N GLY A 364 32.29 -40.12 13.78
CA GLY A 364 33.30 -40.60 12.84
C GLY A 364 33.68 -39.56 11.78
N ARG A 365 32.83 -39.38 10.76
CA ARG A 365 33.00 -38.32 9.73
C ARG A 365 32.48 -36.96 10.17
N PHE A 366 31.68 -36.91 11.23
CA PHE A 366 31.06 -35.69 11.75
C PHE A 366 31.31 -35.55 13.25
N ASP A 367 31.46 -34.31 13.69
CA ASP A 367 31.43 -33.94 15.11
C ASP A 367 30.11 -33.22 15.40
N VAL A 368 29.50 -33.51 16.56
CA VAL A 368 28.26 -32.85 16.99
C VAL A 368 28.43 -32.30 18.40
N GLU A 369 28.22 -31.00 18.60
CA GLU A 369 28.01 -30.46 19.95
C GLU A 369 26.51 -30.47 20.28
N ILE A 370 26.16 -31.04 21.45
CA ILE A 370 24.81 -30.96 22.03
C ILE A 370 24.88 -30.29 23.41
N THR A 371 23.81 -29.58 23.76
CA THR A 371 23.76 -28.68 24.92
C THR A 371 22.61 -29.10 25.84
N SER A 372 22.81 -29.01 27.16
CA SER A 372 21.77 -29.28 28.15
C SER A 372 20.68 -28.20 28.15
N ASP A 373 19.53 -28.50 28.75
CA ASP A 373 18.58 -27.47 29.17
C ASP A 373 19.28 -26.44 30.11
N PRO A 374 18.78 -25.19 30.23
CA PRO A 374 19.51 -24.10 30.89
C PRO A 374 19.56 -24.25 32.42
N ILE A 375 20.77 -24.24 32.98
CA ILE A 375 21.03 -24.36 34.43
C ILE A 375 21.25 -22.96 35.00
N LYS A 376 20.37 -22.52 35.93
CA LYS A 376 20.42 -21.17 36.51
C LYS A 376 21.52 -20.97 37.56
N ASN A 377 22.13 -22.05 38.05
CA ASN A 377 23.10 -22.01 39.15
C ASN A 377 24.43 -22.60 38.71
N GLU A 378 25.47 -21.78 38.64
CA GLU A 378 26.81 -22.21 38.21
C GLU A 378 27.41 -23.28 39.14
N ARG A 379 27.10 -23.26 40.44
CA ARG A 379 27.53 -24.32 41.38
C ARG A 379 26.83 -25.66 41.10
N GLU A 380 25.63 -25.63 40.54
CA GLU A 380 24.88 -26.82 40.12
C GLU A 380 25.43 -27.36 38.79
N ALA A 381 25.67 -26.48 37.82
CA ALA A 381 26.37 -26.85 36.58
C ALA A 381 27.76 -27.44 36.85
N GLN A 382 28.52 -26.88 37.80
CA GLN A 382 29.81 -27.45 38.21
C GLN A 382 29.67 -28.82 38.91
N LYS A 383 28.65 -29.04 39.74
CA LYS A 383 28.36 -30.38 40.31
C LYS A 383 28.04 -31.40 39.22
N ILE A 384 27.22 -31.01 38.24
CA ILE A 384 26.85 -31.86 37.10
C ILE A 384 28.08 -32.17 36.25
N TYR A 385 28.88 -31.16 35.91
CA TYR A 385 30.15 -31.34 35.19
C TYR A 385 31.11 -32.29 35.92
N GLN A 386 31.27 -32.17 37.24
CA GLN A 386 32.16 -33.04 38.02
C GLN A 386 31.68 -34.49 38.10
N LYS A 387 30.37 -34.77 37.94
CA LYS A 387 29.86 -36.13 37.69
C LYS A 387 30.27 -36.62 36.29
N LEU A 388 29.99 -35.81 35.26
CA LEU A 388 30.10 -36.22 33.86
C LEU A 388 31.53 -36.26 33.30
N LYS A 389 32.49 -35.51 33.86
CA LYS A 389 33.84 -35.30 33.29
C LYS A 389 34.64 -36.57 32.95
N ASN A 390 34.30 -37.71 33.56
CA ASN A 390 34.96 -39.00 33.35
C ASN A 390 34.24 -39.88 32.31
N GLU A 391 33.03 -39.50 31.88
CA GLU A 391 32.21 -40.29 30.96
C GLU A 391 32.78 -40.26 29.54
N GLN A 392 32.93 -41.44 28.96
CA GLN A 392 33.55 -41.62 27.63
C GLN A 392 32.52 -41.89 26.53
N GLN A 393 31.28 -42.19 26.90
CA GLN A 393 30.19 -42.57 26.01
C GLN A 393 28.91 -41.80 26.35
N CYS A 394 28.11 -41.52 25.32
CA CYS A 394 26.78 -40.93 25.44
C CYS A 394 25.79 -41.81 24.68
N LYS A 395 24.73 -42.24 25.33
CA LYS A 395 23.74 -43.18 24.78
C LYS A 395 22.59 -42.44 24.11
N VAL A 396 22.20 -42.87 22.92
CA VAL A 396 20.96 -42.44 22.27
C VAL A 396 19.78 -43.13 22.95
N VAL A 397 18.86 -42.35 23.53
CA VAL A 397 17.70 -42.84 24.30
C VAL A 397 16.43 -42.90 23.45
N SER A 398 16.23 -41.91 22.57
CA SER A 398 15.15 -41.91 21.59
C SER A 398 15.51 -41.12 20.34
N VAL A 399 14.89 -41.49 19.22
CA VAL A 399 14.99 -40.83 17.92
C VAL A 399 13.59 -40.75 17.33
N GLU A 400 13.00 -39.55 17.29
CA GLU A 400 11.66 -39.31 16.76
C GLU A 400 11.73 -38.51 15.45
N ARG A 401 11.38 -39.16 14.32
CA ARG A 401 11.28 -38.48 13.01
C ARG A 401 9.85 -37.96 12.82
N LYS A 402 9.70 -36.63 12.68
CA LYS A 402 8.43 -35.94 12.43
C LYS A 402 8.51 -35.25 11.09
N THR A 403 7.59 -35.58 10.18
CA THR A 403 7.47 -34.94 8.87
C THR A 403 6.70 -33.63 9.00
N HIS A 404 7.22 -32.58 8.38
CA HIS A 404 6.59 -31.27 8.26
C HIS A 404 6.31 -30.99 6.79
N ILE A 405 5.09 -30.54 6.53
CA ILE A 405 4.67 -30.01 5.24
C ILE A 405 4.43 -28.52 5.47
N LYS A 406 5.04 -27.67 4.65
CA LYS A 406 4.82 -26.23 4.64
C LYS A 406 4.20 -25.85 3.31
N ASP A 407 2.99 -25.32 3.37
CA ASP A 407 2.27 -24.86 2.19
C ASP A 407 3.02 -23.75 1.44
N PRO A 408 2.87 -23.68 0.10
CA PRO A 408 3.35 -22.54 -0.66
C PRO A 408 2.60 -21.26 -0.25
N PRO A 409 3.23 -20.07 -0.38
CA PRO A 409 2.59 -18.81 0.01
C PRO A 409 1.25 -18.60 -0.72
N LYS A 410 0.31 -17.94 -0.03
CA LYS A 410 -0.88 -17.35 -0.68
C LYS A 410 -0.45 -16.35 -1.77
N ALA A 411 -1.38 -15.98 -2.66
CA ALA A 411 -1.12 -14.92 -3.63
C ALA A 411 -0.72 -13.61 -2.92
N LEU A 412 0.11 -12.81 -3.57
CA LEU A 412 0.74 -11.64 -2.96
C LEU A 412 -0.27 -10.49 -2.79
N ASN A 413 -0.46 -10.00 -1.56
CA ASN A 413 -1.20 -8.77 -1.28
C ASN A 413 -0.22 -7.63 -0.92
N THR A 414 -0.75 -6.42 -0.66
CA THR A 414 0.08 -5.25 -0.32
C THR A 414 0.94 -5.49 0.92
N VAL A 415 0.37 -6.07 1.98
CA VAL A 415 1.07 -6.20 3.26
C VAL A 415 2.27 -7.14 3.13
N GLU A 416 2.09 -8.29 2.51
CA GLU A 416 3.17 -9.25 2.24
C GLU A 416 4.24 -8.66 1.31
N LEU A 417 3.86 -7.87 0.29
CA LEU A 417 4.81 -7.16 -0.58
C LEU A 417 5.70 -6.19 0.22
N LEU A 418 5.11 -5.39 1.11
CA LEU A 418 5.86 -4.43 1.94
C LEU A 418 6.77 -5.15 2.95
N LYS A 419 6.30 -6.24 3.56
CA LYS A 419 7.07 -7.07 4.51
C LYS A 419 8.27 -7.74 3.83
N ASP A 420 8.06 -8.42 2.70
CA ASP A 420 9.16 -9.09 1.97
C ASP A 420 10.17 -8.09 1.39
N ALA A 421 9.73 -6.96 0.85
CA ALA A 421 10.63 -5.95 0.30
C ALA A 421 11.53 -5.33 1.38
N SER A 422 10.99 -5.04 2.56
CA SER A 422 11.76 -4.56 3.71
C SER A 422 12.72 -5.64 4.23
N LYS A 423 12.23 -6.86 4.44
CA LYS A 423 12.97 -7.95 5.11
C LYS A 423 14.01 -8.67 4.24
N HIS A 424 13.79 -8.74 2.93
CA HIS A 424 14.60 -9.55 2.01
C HIS A 424 15.32 -8.72 0.93
N TYR A 425 14.88 -7.49 0.69
CA TYR A 425 15.50 -6.57 -0.28
C TYR A 425 16.01 -5.26 0.33
N ASN A 426 15.79 -5.01 1.64
CA ASN A 426 16.20 -3.80 2.36
C ASN A 426 15.55 -2.49 1.87
N ILE A 427 14.38 -2.58 1.24
CA ILE A 427 13.65 -1.46 0.63
C ILE A 427 12.59 -0.91 1.60
N GLY A 428 12.49 0.41 1.74
CA GLY A 428 11.50 1.02 2.63
C GLY A 428 10.06 0.88 2.13
N PRO A 429 9.04 0.74 2.99
CA PRO A 429 7.65 0.50 2.57
C PRO A 429 7.09 1.55 1.59
N ASN A 430 7.47 2.81 1.75
CA ASN A 430 7.09 3.88 0.83
C ASN A 430 7.80 3.75 -0.54
N GLU A 431 9.07 3.36 -0.56
CA GLU A 431 9.85 3.13 -1.80
C GLU A 431 9.32 1.91 -2.55
N THR A 432 8.96 0.84 -1.83
CA THR A 432 8.28 -0.34 -2.38
C THR A 432 6.98 0.03 -3.06
N MET A 433 6.12 0.83 -2.40
CA MET A 433 4.84 1.26 -2.98
C MET A 433 5.04 2.16 -4.20
N GLN A 434 5.97 3.12 -4.16
CA GLN A 434 6.29 3.98 -5.31
C GLN A 434 6.83 3.18 -6.52
N ALA A 435 7.64 2.16 -6.27
CA ALA A 435 8.11 1.25 -7.31
C ALA A 435 6.96 0.39 -7.87
N ALA A 436 6.08 -0.12 -7.01
CA ALA A 436 4.93 -0.92 -7.43
C ALA A 436 3.92 -0.10 -8.25
N GLU A 437 3.59 1.14 -7.85
CA GLU A 437 2.75 2.05 -8.64
C GLU A 437 3.37 2.38 -10.02
N PHE A 438 4.69 2.50 -10.11
CA PHE A 438 5.38 2.66 -11.39
C PHE A 438 5.28 1.41 -12.28
N LEU A 439 5.42 0.22 -11.70
CA LEU A 439 5.30 -1.05 -12.42
C LEU A 439 3.86 -1.27 -12.92
N TYR A 440 2.86 -0.95 -12.08
CA TYR A 440 1.43 -0.97 -12.42
C TYR A 440 1.09 0.02 -13.55
N THR A 441 1.47 1.29 -13.42
CA THR A 441 1.24 2.30 -14.47
C THR A 441 2.12 2.12 -15.72
N SER A 442 3.05 1.15 -15.70
CA SER A 442 3.77 0.66 -16.88
C SER A 442 3.15 -0.61 -17.48
N GLY A 443 2.09 -1.16 -16.89
CA GLY A 443 1.42 -2.39 -17.31
C GLY A 443 2.19 -3.69 -17.03
N LEU A 444 3.13 -3.68 -16.07
CA LEU A 444 4.00 -4.83 -15.76
C LEU A 444 3.45 -5.71 -14.62
N ILE A 445 2.69 -5.13 -13.69
CA ILE A 445 1.97 -5.82 -12.61
C ILE A 445 0.51 -5.35 -12.52
N SER A 446 -0.34 -6.13 -11.85
CA SER A 446 -1.65 -5.67 -11.36
C SER A 446 -1.52 -4.67 -10.22
N TYR A 447 -2.64 -4.07 -9.84
CA TYR A 447 -2.74 -2.97 -8.90
C TYR A 447 -2.13 -3.33 -7.52
N PRO A 448 -1.19 -2.52 -6.99
CA PRO A 448 -0.38 -2.93 -5.83
C PRO A 448 -1.02 -2.61 -4.48
N ARG A 449 -2.26 -2.12 -4.47
CA ARG A 449 -3.05 -1.74 -3.30
C ARG A 449 -4.25 -2.69 -3.22
N THR A 450 -4.04 -3.83 -2.56
CA THR A 450 -5.06 -4.87 -2.38
C THR A 450 -4.80 -5.67 -1.11
N GLU A 451 -5.90 -6.07 -0.45
CA GLU A 451 -5.89 -6.98 0.70
C GLU A 451 -6.05 -8.44 0.24
N THR A 452 -6.62 -8.67 -0.95
CA THR A 452 -6.92 -9.98 -1.54
C THR A 452 -5.68 -10.85 -1.80
N THR A 453 -5.80 -12.12 -1.38
CA THR A 453 -4.76 -13.16 -1.44
C THR A 453 -5.20 -14.41 -2.22
N LYS A 454 -6.38 -14.37 -2.85
CA LYS A 454 -6.98 -15.44 -3.67
C LYS A 454 -6.96 -15.08 -5.15
N TYR A 455 -6.57 -16.01 -6.02
CA TYR A 455 -6.60 -15.78 -7.47
C TYR A 455 -8.03 -15.91 -8.04
N PRO A 456 -8.48 -14.98 -8.92
CA PRO A 456 -9.76 -15.14 -9.59
C PRO A 456 -9.71 -16.28 -10.60
N LYS A 457 -10.78 -17.09 -10.67
CA LYS A 457 -10.87 -18.25 -11.59
C LYS A 457 -10.84 -17.89 -13.08
N THR A 458 -10.99 -16.61 -13.42
CA THR A 458 -10.87 -16.05 -14.78
C THR A 458 -9.42 -15.78 -15.19
N LEU A 459 -8.44 -15.92 -14.30
CA LEU A 459 -7.03 -15.70 -14.59
C LEU A 459 -6.51 -16.74 -15.59
N ASN A 460 -6.25 -16.34 -16.84
CA ASN A 460 -5.72 -17.22 -17.89
C ASN A 460 -4.28 -17.68 -17.57
N LEU A 461 -4.19 -18.78 -16.82
CA LEU A 461 -2.94 -19.31 -16.29
C LEU A 461 -1.96 -19.73 -17.39
N GLN A 462 -2.45 -20.39 -18.44
CA GLN A 462 -1.60 -20.92 -19.51
C GLN A 462 -0.99 -19.78 -20.35
N GLU A 463 -1.76 -18.73 -20.62
CA GLU A 463 -1.23 -17.55 -21.32
C GLU A 463 -0.26 -16.75 -20.44
N LYS A 464 -0.59 -16.52 -19.16
CA LYS A 464 0.34 -15.83 -18.24
C LYS A 464 1.61 -16.65 -18.03
N LYS A 465 1.56 -17.98 -17.92
CA LYS A 465 2.77 -18.85 -17.89
C LYS A 465 3.63 -18.67 -19.14
N LYS A 466 3.05 -18.75 -20.34
CA LYS A 466 3.79 -18.57 -21.61
C LYS A 466 4.50 -17.22 -21.67
N LYS A 467 3.82 -16.14 -21.26
CA LYS A 467 4.39 -14.78 -21.19
C LYS A 467 5.48 -14.65 -20.12
N LEU A 468 5.25 -15.19 -18.91
CA LEU A 468 6.18 -15.05 -17.77
C LEU A 468 7.45 -15.88 -17.94
N ARG A 469 7.40 -17.04 -18.62
CA ARG A 469 8.61 -17.81 -19.01
C ARG A 469 9.60 -16.97 -19.84
N GLN A 470 9.10 -16.10 -20.73
CA GLN A 470 9.93 -15.20 -21.56
C GLN A 470 10.48 -14.00 -20.77
N ILE A 471 9.81 -13.61 -19.68
CA ILE A 471 10.23 -12.50 -18.83
C ILE A 471 11.25 -12.98 -17.80
N PHE A 472 11.06 -14.15 -17.18
CA PHE A 472 12.01 -14.69 -16.21
C PHE A 472 13.37 -15.06 -16.80
N SER A 473 13.40 -15.55 -18.05
CA SER A 473 14.67 -15.74 -18.77
C SER A 473 15.38 -14.43 -19.14
N SER A 474 14.75 -13.26 -18.91
CA SER A 474 15.39 -11.93 -18.98
C SER A 474 15.79 -11.35 -17.61
N PHE A 475 15.45 -12.03 -16.50
CA PHE A 475 15.97 -11.68 -15.18
C PHE A 475 17.29 -12.42 -14.93
N PRO A 476 18.45 -11.73 -14.88
CA PRO A 476 19.56 -12.28 -14.13
C PRO A 476 19.09 -12.48 -12.68
N VAL A 477 19.53 -13.56 -12.03
CA VAL A 477 19.28 -13.75 -10.61
C VAL A 477 20.04 -12.66 -9.85
N ILE A 478 19.36 -11.57 -9.48
CA ILE A 478 19.94 -10.52 -8.63
C ILE A 478 19.86 -11.01 -7.20
N SER A 479 20.81 -11.88 -6.85
CA SER A 479 20.87 -12.64 -5.59
C SER A 479 20.70 -11.73 -4.37
N ALA A 480 19.57 -11.88 -3.69
CA ALA A 480 19.20 -11.09 -2.53
C ALA A 480 20.21 -11.26 -1.39
N GLY A 481 20.93 -10.18 -1.06
CA GLY A 481 21.88 -10.12 0.07
C GLY A 481 23.17 -10.93 -0.08
N GLY A 482 23.38 -11.65 -1.18
CA GLY A 482 24.58 -12.44 -1.40
C GLY A 482 25.83 -11.56 -1.50
N LYS A 483 26.77 -11.72 -0.54
CA LYS A 483 28.11 -11.12 -0.67
C LYS A 483 28.76 -11.65 -1.95
N LYS A 484 29.27 -10.75 -2.81
CA LYS A 484 30.24 -11.13 -3.84
C LYS A 484 31.50 -11.68 -3.14
N GLY A 485 31.62 -13.00 -3.07
CA GLY A 485 32.72 -13.66 -2.36
C GLY A 485 32.65 -15.18 -2.33
N GLU A 486 31.46 -15.77 -2.24
CA GLU A 486 31.28 -17.23 -2.21
C GLU A 486 30.42 -17.67 -3.41
N SER A 487 31.09 -18.14 -4.46
CA SER A 487 30.48 -18.85 -5.57
C SER A 487 30.37 -20.33 -5.20
N ASP A 488 29.19 -20.74 -4.70
CA ASP A 488 28.82 -22.16 -4.68
C ASP A 488 28.53 -22.52 -6.15
N ASP A 489 29.54 -23.01 -6.88
CA ASP A 489 29.59 -23.14 -8.36
C ASP A 489 28.59 -24.19 -8.95
N ASN A 490 27.52 -24.49 -8.23
CA ASN A 490 26.45 -25.43 -8.58
C ASN A 490 25.05 -24.87 -8.23
N GLU A 491 24.76 -23.60 -8.55
CA GLU A 491 23.36 -23.22 -8.82
C GLU A 491 22.91 -23.88 -10.13
N GLU A 492 22.39 -25.11 -10.03
CA GLU A 492 21.68 -25.77 -11.12
C GLU A 492 20.63 -24.82 -11.70
N ALA A 493 20.64 -24.65 -13.03
CA ALA A 493 19.66 -23.83 -13.72
C ALA A 493 18.26 -24.40 -13.47
N MET A 494 17.48 -23.70 -12.65
CA MET A 494 16.15 -24.10 -12.19
C MET A 494 15.29 -24.60 -13.35
N ASP A 495 14.86 -25.86 -13.30
CA ASP A 495 13.93 -26.41 -14.30
C ASP A 495 12.52 -25.84 -14.06
N TRP A 496 12.18 -24.85 -14.88
CA TRP A 496 10.88 -24.17 -14.89
C TRP A 496 9.77 -25.00 -15.53
N GLU A 497 10.09 -26.08 -16.24
CA GLU A 497 9.10 -27.01 -16.81
C GLU A 497 8.69 -28.07 -15.79
N ALA A 498 9.56 -28.38 -14.81
CA ALA A 498 9.28 -29.25 -13.66
C ALA A 498 8.44 -28.58 -12.54
N ILE A 499 7.92 -27.37 -12.72
CA ILE A 499 6.97 -26.75 -11.77
C ILE A 499 5.60 -27.42 -11.91
N VAL A 500 5.39 -28.47 -11.10
CA VAL A 500 4.12 -29.21 -11.01
C VAL A 500 2.98 -28.28 -10.62
N GLU A 501 1.92 -28.27 -11.43
CA GLU A 501 0.76 -27.41 -11.26
C GLU A 501 -0.22 -28.02 -10.25
N LYS A 502 -0.69 -27.23 -9.27
CA LYS A 502 -1.87 -27.56 -8.46
C LYS A 502 -2.99 -26.57 -8.76
N GLU A 503 -4.20 -27.06 -9.06
CA GLU A 503 -5.39 -26.20 -9.22
C GLU A 503 -5.91 -25.65 -7.87
N ASP A 504 -5.51 -26.24 -6.74
CA ASP A 504 -5.87 -25.80 -5.38
C ASP A 504 -5.52 -24.33 -5.08
N VAL A 505 -4.58 -23.78 -5.84
CA VAL A 505 -4.10 -22.40 -5.78
C VAL A 505 -5.20 -21.37 -6.11
N PHE A 506 -6.23 -21.77 -6.85
CA PHE A 506 -7.43 -20.95 -7.09
C PHE A 506 -8.41 -20.96 -5.91
N GLU A 507 -8.24 -21.87 -4.95
CA GLU A 507 -9.04 -21.91 -3.72
C GLU A 507 -8.28 -21.39 -2.50
N ARG A 508 -6.94 -21.45 -2.51
CA ARG A 508 -6.06 -20.88 -1.48
C ARG A 508 -6.17 -19.35 -1.42
N GLY A 509 -6.22 -18.83 -0.19
CA GLY A 509 -6.32 -17.40 0.11
C GLY A 509 -7.74 -16.89 0.33
N GLU A 510 -7.86 -15.59 0.57
CA GLU A 510 -9.12 -14.87 0.80
C GLU A 510 -9.32 -13.78 -0.27
N ASP A 511 -10.58 -13.58 -0.65
CA ASP A 511 -11.06 -12.54 -1.56
C ASP A 511 -11.82 -11.49 -0.73
N PHE A 512 -11.35 -10.25 -0.76
CA PHE A 512 -11.90 -9.12 -0.02
C PHE A 512 -12.84 -8.26 -0.88
N GLY A 513 -13.04 -8.59 -2.16
CA GLY A 513 -13.93 -7.89 -3.09
C GLY A 513 -13.38 -6.53 -3.57
N ASP A 514 -12.08 -6.30 -3.42
CA ASP A 514 -11.37 -5.08 -3.81
C ASP A 514 -10.74 -5.19 -5.22
N HIS A 515 -9.82 -6.12 -5.39
CA HIS A 515 -8.89 -6.23 -6.52
C HIS A 515 -8.37 -7.66 -6.66
N CYS A 516 -7.80 -8.01 -7.83
CA CYS A 516 -7.04 -9.27 -7.92
C CYS A 516 -5.67 -9.12 -7.23
N PRO A 517 -5.04 -10.22 -6.75
CA PRO A 517 -3.74 -10.16 -6.08
C PRO A 517 -2.66 -9.51 -6.95
N ILE A 518 -1.56 -9.09 -6.32
CA ILE A 518 -0.41 -8.49 -6.99
C ILE A 518 0.31 -9.56 -7.82
N VAL A 519 0.09 -9.54 -9.14
CA VAL A 519 0.63 -10.48 -10.11
C VAL A 519 1.37 -9.76 -11.24
N PRO A 520 2.41 -10.34 -11.82
CA PRO A 520 2.96 -9.84 -13.08
C PRO A 520 1.99 -10.10 -14.24
N THR A 521 1.83 -9.12 -15.14
CA THR A 521 0.87 -9.20 -16.27
C THR A 521 1.33 -10.13 -17.39
N GLY A 522 2.65 -10.35 -17.50
CA GLY A 522 3.26 -10.99 -18.67
C GLY A 522 3.60 -10.02 -19.80
N LYS A 523 3.57 -8.70 -19.57
CA LYS A 523 4.03 -7.69 -20.53
C LYS A 523 5.58 -7.59 -20.53
N PRO A 524 6.26 -7.62 -21.69
CA PRO A 524 7.71 -7.44 -21.76
C PRO A 524 8.19 -6.10 -21.20
N VAL A 525 9.34 -6.12 -20.52
CA VAL A 525 9.98 -4.92 -19.94
C VAL A 525 10.66 -4.09 -21.04
N THR A 526 9.92 -3.15 -21.64
CA THR A 526 10.39 -2.29 -22.74
C THR A 526 11.08 -1.00 -22.31
N ARG A 527 11.04 -0.66 -21.01
CA ARG A 527 11.70 0.51 -20.41
C ARG A 527 12.74 0.06 -19.39
N SER A 528 13.86 0.77 -19.30
CA SER A 528 14.86 0.50 -18.26
C SER A 528 14.28 0.80 -16.88
N LEU A 529 14.17 -0.22 -16.05
CA LEU A 529 13.77 -0.11 -14.64
C LEU A 529 14.97 0.32 -13.78
N SER A 530 14.72 1.18 -12.79
CA SER A 530 15.71 1.51 -11.74
C SER A 530 16.01 0.30 -10.84
N GLY A 531 17.04 0.39 -9.99
CA GLY A 531 17.42 -0.71 -9.08
C GLY A 531 16.26 -1.19 -8.20
N VAL A 532 15.61 -0.27 -7.49
CA VAL A 532 14.46 -0.58 -6.62
C VAL A 532 13.28 -1.17 -7.41
N GLN A 533 12.98 -0.64 -8.60
CA GLN A 533 11.92 -1.17 -9.46
C GLN A 533 12.22 -2.59 -9.99
N LYS A 534 13.49 -2.91 -10.28
CA LYS A 534 13.90 -4.27 -10.67
C LYS A 534 13.68 -5.25 -9.52
N LEU A 535 14.16 -4.91 -8.32
CA LEU A 535 14.06 -5.76 -7.13
C LEU A 535 12.59 -5.99 -6.70
N VAL A 536 11.77 -4.94 -6.70
CA VAL A 536 10.33 -5.05 -6.39
C VAL A 536 9.59 -5.88 -7.44
N TYR A 537 9.91 -5.73 -8.72
CA TYR A 537 9.31 -6.55 -9.78
C TYR A 537 9.76 -8.01 -9.69
N GLU A 538 11.05 -8.27 -9.41
CA GLU A 538 11.58 -9.61 -9.17
C GLU A 538 10.90 -10.28 -7.97
N LEU A 539 10.68 -9.55 -6.87
CA LEU A 539 9.93 -10.04 -5.70
C LEU A 539 8.50 -10.44 -6.05
N VAL A 540 7.73 -9.58 -6.73
CA VAL A 540 6.36 -9.89 -7.20
C VAL A 540 6.37 -11.14 -8.09
N CYS A 541 7.31 -11.20 -9.03
CA CYS A 541 7.53 -12.33 -9.93
C CYS A 541 7.86 -13.64 -9.18
N ARG A 542 8.75 -13.60 -8.17
CA ARG A 542 9.13 -14.76 -7.35
C ARG A 542 7.98 -15.24 -6.45
N ARG A 543 7.31 -14.33 -5.74
CA ARG A 543 6.15 -14.64 -4.89
C ARG A 543 4.97 -15.18 -5.69
N PHE A 544 4.75 -14.68 -6.92
CA PHE A 544 3.79 -15.26 -7.85
C PHE A 544 4.12 -16.73 -8.08
N PHE A 545 5.24 -17.07 -8.71
CA PHE A 545 5.57 -18.47 -9.00
C PHE A 545 5.63 -19.36 -7.76
N ALA A 546 6.16 -18.89 -6.63
CA ALA A 546 6.18 -19.64 -5.38
C ALA A 546 4.78 -20.13 -4.96
N SER A 547 3.72 -19.35 -5.17
CA SER A 547 2.35 -19.78 -4.83
C SER A 547 1.82 -20.94 -5.69
N TRP A 548 2.30 -21.11 -6.93
CA TRP A 548 1.88 -22.17 -7.85
C TRP A 548 2.72 -23.46 -7.72
N MET A 549 3.86 -23.40 -7.03
CA MET A 549 4.77 -24.54 -6.83
C MET A 549 4.24 -25.51 -5.75
N PRO A 550 4.76 -26.75 -5.68
CA PRO A 550 4.49 -27.69 -4.60
C PRO A 550 4.90 -27.19 -3.21
N GLU A 551 4.27 -27.77 -2.18
CA GLU A 551 4.63 -27.64 -0.78
C GLU A 551 6.11 -27.98 -0.53
N GLN A 552 6.71 -27.33 0.48
CA GLN A 552 8.02 -27.69 0.98
C GLN A 552 7.88 -28.83 2.00
N ARG A 553 8.69 -29.88 1.88
CA ARG A 553 8.66 -31.07 2.75
C ARG A 553 10.02 -31.28 3.41
N TYR A 554 10.01 -31.48 4.72
CA TYR A 554 11.21 -31.74 5.50
C TYR A 554 10.88 -32.57 6.74
N HIS A 555 11.87 -33.27 7.29
CA HIS A 555 11.75 -33.97 8.54
C HIS A 555 12.50 -33.20 9.64
N THR A 556 11.92 -33.11 10.83
CA THR A 556 12.71 -32.87 12.05
C THR A 556 12.96 -34.22 12.72
N VAL A 557 14.22 -34.52 12.99
CA VAL A 557 14.59 -35.64 13.88
C VAL A 557 14.91 -35.07 15.24
N ASP A 558 14.02 -35.33 16.20
CA ASP A 558 14.21 -35.04 17.61
C ASP A 558 14.95 -36.22 18.26
N THR A 559 16.17 -36.00 18.73
CA THR A 559 16.98 -37.00 19.44
C THR A 559 17.14 -36.63 20.91
N VAL A 560 16.92 -37.60 21.79
CA VAL A 560 17.32 -37.54 23.20
C VAL A 560 18.56 -38.40 23.40
N PHE A 561 19.59 -37.83 24.03
CA PHE A 561 20.82 -38.51 24.43
C PHE A 561 20.95 -38.49 25.96
N SER A 562 21.68 -39.42 26.54
CA SER A 562 22.05 -39.43 27.97
C SER A 562 23.55 -39.67 28.16
N ALA A 563 24.18 -38.91 29.06
CA ALA A 563 25.48 -39.22 29.63
C ALA A 563 25.31 -39.21 31.16
N GLY A 564 25.64 -40.31 31.83
CA GLY A 564 25.17 -40.56 33.20
C GLY A 564 23.68 -40.25 33.37
N ASP A 565 23.35 -39.58 34.49
CA ASP A 565 22.00 -39.11 34.84
C ASP A 565 21.45 -37.97 33.94
N VAL A 566 22.24 -37.43 33.01
CA VAL A 566 21.95 -36.14 32.36
C VAL A 566 21.49 -36.33 30.92
N THR A 567 20.30 -35.82 30.63
CA THR A 567 19.72 -35.84 29.27
C THR A 567 20.06 -34.58 28.48
N PHE A 568 20.25 -34.78 27.18
CA PHE A 568 20.54 -33.75 26.18
C PHE A 568 19.57 -33.91 25.02
N LYS A 569 19.16 -32.81 24.40
CA LYS A 569 18.20 -32.82 23.28
C LYS A 569 18.85 -32.17 22.05
N ARG A 570 18.66 -32.78 20.88
CA ARG A 570 19.01 -32.16 19.58
C ARG A 570 17.83 -32.29 18.63
N ARG A 571 17.57 -31.25 17.85
CA ARG A 571 16.71 -31.30 16.67
C ARG A 571 17.58 -31.13 15.44
N ILE A 572 17.54 -32.11 14.55
CA ILE A 572 18.14 -32.06 13.21
C ILE A 572 17.03 -31.75 12.21
N GLN A 573 17.32 -30.94 11.19
CA GLN A 573 16.44 -30.75 10.04
C GLN A 573 17.04 -31.43 8.81
N GLU A 574 16.21 -32.22 8.13
CA GLU A 574 16.56 -33.02 6.94
C GLU A 574 15.54 -32.69 5.84
N ILE A 575 16.01 -32.21 4.68
CA ILE A 575 15.11 -31.78 3.60
C ILE A 575 14.75 -32.97 2.71
N ASP A 576 13.44 -33.19 2.53
CA ASP A 576 12.87 -34.19 1.62
C ASP A 576 12.64 -33.56 0.24
N ASP A 577 11.92 -32.42 0.21
CA ASP A 577 11.73 -31.63 -1.01
C ASP A 577 11.69 -30.13 -0.67
N TYR A 578 12.53 -29.35 -1.33
CA TYR A 578 12.50 -27.89 -1.20
C TYR A 578 11.19 -27.27 -1.69
N GLY A 579 10.43 -27.92 -2.59
CA GLY A 579 9.17 -27.40 -3.12
C GLY A 579 9.31 -25.96 -3.63
N PHE A 580 8.38 -25.09 -3.24
CA PHE A 580 8.44 -23.65 -3.54
C PHE A 580 9.67 -22.92 -2.99
N ALA A 581 10.36 -23.43 -1.96
CA ALA A 581 11.54 -22.77 -1.41
C ALA A 581 12.71 -22.69 -2.41
N LYS A 582 12.70 -23.52 -3.48
CA LYS A 582 13.67 -23.44 -4.60
C LYS A 582 13.71 -22.05 -5.24
N ILE A 583 12.58 -21.32 -5.32
CA ILE A 583 12.51 -19.98 -5.95
C ILE A 583 12.67 -18.81 -4.98
N LEU A 584 12.56 -19.04 -3.66
CA LEU A 584 12.66 -18.01 -2.62
C LEU A 584 13.98 -18.22 -1.84
N PRO A 585 15.07 -17.49 -2.17
CA PRO A 585 16.38 -17.71 -1.55
C PRO A 585 16.35 -17.60 -0.02
N TRP A 586 15.51 -16.72 0.52
CA TRP A 586 15.31 -16.53 1.96
C TRP A 586 14.51 -17.64 2.64
N GLU A 587 13.81 -18.51 1.90
CA GLU A 587 13.26 -19.76 2.44
C GLU A 587 14.31 -20.87 2.33
N LYS A 588 14.99 -21.01 1.18
CA LYS A 588 16.10 -21.97 0.97
C LYS A 588 17.20 -21.80 2.03
N ALA A 589 17.55 -20.55 2.38
CA ALA A 589 18.59 -20.23 3.36
C ALA A 589 18.23 -20.56 4.82
N LYS A 590 16.96 -20.83 5.15
CA LYS A 590 16.56 -21.33 6.49
C LYS A 590 16.90 -22.81 6.70
N LEU A 591 17.30 -23.50 5.64
CA LEU A 591 17.40 -24.96 5.57
C LEU A 591 18.88 -25.35 5.61
N THR A 592 19.42 -25.45 6.82
CA THR A 592 20.83 -25.78 7.05
C THR A 592 21.13 -27.23 6.70
N ARG A 593 22.23 -27.47 5.97
CA ARG A 593 22.85 -28.80 5.83
C ARG A 593 23.48 -29.20 7.18
N ASP A 594 22.72 -29.91 8.03
CA ASP A 594 23.19 -30.53 9.28
C ASP A 594 23.63 -31.99 9.05
N VAL A 595 24.17 -32.65 10.09
CA VAL A 595 24.61 -34.04 10.07
C VAL A 595 23.45 -34.98 9.68
N PRO A 596 23.63 -35.90 8.71
CA PRO A 596 22.58 -36.82 8.28
C PRO A 596 22.00 -37.64 9.45
N ALA A 597 20.68 -37.57 9.63
CA ALA A 597 20.02 -38.12 10.81
C ALA A 597 20.14 -39.66 10.91
N GLY A 598 20.26 -40.35 9.77
CA GLY A 598 20.48 -41.81 9.71
C GLY A 598 21.79 -42.31 10.33
N ILE A 599 22.71 -41.42 10.71
CA ILE A 599 23.93 -41.76 11.47
C ILE A 599 23.61 -41.97 12.97
N ILE A 600 22.50 -41.41 13.47
CA ILE A 600 22.11 -41.43 14.88
C ILE A 600 21.06 -42.52 15.09
N VAL A 601 21.54 -43.72 15.43
CA VAL A 601 20.70 -44.90 15.65
C VAL A 601 20.24 -44.99 17.11
N ASN A 602 18.96 -45.29 17.34
CA ASN A 602 18.42 -45.41 18.69
C ASN A 602 19.11 -46.54 19.48
N GLY A 603 19.39 -46.33 20.77
CA GLY A 603 20.09 -47.28 21.63
C GLY A 603 21.62 -47.33 21.45
N SER A 604 22.18 -46.66 20.43
CA SER A 604 23.63 -46.64 20.18
C SER A 604 24.41 -45.84 21.23
N GLU A 605 25.69 -46.19 21.41
CA GLU A 605 26.60 -45.50 22.33
C GLU A 605 27.67 -44.76 21.52
N ILE A 606 27.69 -43.44 21.65
CA ILE A 606 28.52 -42.53 20.86
C ILE A 606 29.67 -42.02 21.74
N LYS A 607 30.90 -42.06 21.23
CA LYS A 607 32.08 -41.59 21.99
C LYS A 607 32.02 -40.09 22.25
N ILE A 608 32.32 -39.68 23.48
CA ILE A 608 32.47 -38.28 23.87
C ILE A 608 33.91 -37.84 23.55
N LYS A 609 34.05 -36.78 22.75
CA LYS A 609 35.32 -36.11 22.41
C LYS A 609 35.71 -35.03 23.42
N SER A 610 34.73 -34.32 24.00
CA SER A 610 34.96 -33.36 25.10
C SER A 610 33.66 -33.02 25.85
N ILE A 611 33.81 -32.55 27.09
CA ILE A 611 32.74 -32.01 27.94
C ILE A 611 33.21 -30.64 28.43
N LYS A 612 32.38 -29.62 28.30
CA LYS A 612 32.65 -28.24 28.76
C LYS A 612 31.40 -27.63 29.40
N ILE A 613 31.59 -26.72 30.36
CA ILE A 613 30.53 -25.79 30.76
C ILE A 613 30.55 -24.62 29.77
N SER A 614 29.37 -24.22 29.29
CA SER A 614 29.18 -23.01 28.49
C SER A 614 28.26 -22.06 29.25
N ASN A 615 28.73 -20.87 29.61
CA ASN A 615 27.92 -19.84 30.23
C ASN A 615 27.33 -18.94 29.13
N THR A 616 26.03 -19.07 28.88
CA THR A 616 25.28 -18.22 27.95
C THR A 616 24.80 -16.97 28.66
N LYS A 617 24.84 -15.84 27.95
CA LYS A 617 24.20 -14.58 28.33
C LYS A 617 22.98 -14.40 27.44
N SER A 618 21.80 -14.14 28.01
CA SER A 618 20.61 -13.88 27.21
C SER A 618 20.78 -12.61 26.36
N THR A 619 20.17 -12.60 25.17
CA THR A 619 20.21 -11.47 24.23
C THR A 619 19.12 -10.45 24.53
N ALA A 620 19.45 -9.16 24.36
CA ALA A 620 18.49 -8.07 24.46
C ALA A 620 17.47 -8.13 23.31
N PRO A 621 16.22 -7.66 23.52
CA PRO A 621 15.24 -7.59 22.44
C PRO A 621 15.70 -6.62 21.35
N SER A 622 15.56 -7.02 20.08
CA SER A 622 15.79 -6.12 18.94
C SER A 622 14.74 -5.01 18.90
N LEU A 623 15.11 -3.86 18.33
CA LEU A 623 14.15 -2.86 17.90
C LEU A 623 13.28 -3.40 16.76
N ILE A 624 12.07 -2.85 16.64
CA ILE A 624 11.09 -3.24 15.60
C ILE A 624 11.61 -2.84 14.23
N SER A 625 11.68 -3.78 13.30
CA SER A 625 11.84 -3.53 11.87
C SER A 625 10.59 -2.93 11.25
N GLU A 626 10.72 -2.24 10.10
CA GLU A 626 9.56 -1.78 9.32
C GLU A 626 8.60 -2.94 8.99
N ALA A 627 9.11 -4.14 8.69
CA ALA A 627 8.30 -5.34 8.46
C ALA A 627 7.49 -5.77 9.71
N GLU A 628 8.09 -5.76 10.90
CA GLU A 628 7.39 -6.06 12.16
C GLU A 628 6.39 -4.96 12.55
N LEU A 629 6.66 -3.70 12.17
CA LEU A 629 5.69 -2.61 12.37
C LEU A 629 4.48 -2.76 11.44
N ILE A 630 4.69 -3.14 10.18
CA ILE A 630 3.60 -3.47 9.24
C ILE A 630 2.75 -4.61 9.82
N GLU A 631 3.36 -5.70 10.28
CA GLU A 631 2.65 -6.85 10.88
C GLU A 631 1.85 -6.43 12.14
N LYS A 632 2.40 -5.54 12.97
CA LYS A 632 1.70 -4.97 14.13
C LYS A 632 0.51 -4.09 13.73
N MET A 633 0.64 -3.28 12.67
CA MET A 633 -0.43 -2.42 12.18
C MET A 633 -1.57 -3.23 11.55
N GLU A 634 -1.24 -4.21 10.71
CA GLU A 634 -2.17 -5.21 10.15
C GLU A 634 -2.94 -5.94 11.26
N LYS A 635 -2.22 -6.54 12.22
CA LYS A 635 -2.79 -7.28 13.35
C LYS A 635 -3.72 -6.46 14.24
N HIS A 636 -3.50 -5.15 14.34
CA HIS A 636 -4.32 -4.23 15.13
C HIS A 636 -5.36 -3.47 14.30
N SER A 637 -5.50 -3.78 13.00
CA SER A 637 -6.45 -3.16 12.07
C SER A 637 -6.34 -1.62 12.03
N ILE A 638 -5.10 -1.13 11.89
CA ILE A 638 -4.81 0.30 11.67
C ILE A 638 -3.93 0.49 10.44
N GLY A 639 -4.20 1.54 9.66
CA GLY A 639 -3.54 1.75 8.36
C GLY A 639 -4.08 0.84 7.24
N THR A 640 -5.32 0.37 7.36
CA THR A 640 -6.06 -0.38 6.31
C THR A 640 -6.16 0.40 4.99
N ASP A 641 -6.68 -0.20 3.91
CA ASP A 641 -6.84 0.49 2.62
C ASP A 641 -5.47 1.01 2.10
N ALA A 642 -4.50 0.08 2.11
CA ALA A 642 -3.10 0.24 1.72
C ALA A 642 -2.32 1.43 2.35
N SER A 643 -2.82 2.01 3.45
CA SER A 643 -2.28 3.28 3.99
C SER A 643 -1.10 3.12 4.96
N ILE A 644 -0.78 1.90 5.42
CA ILE A 644 0.37 1.57 6.31
C ILE A 644 1.67 2.28 5.89
N SER A 645 2.07 2.17 4.62
CA SER A 645 3.33 2.73 4.11
C SER A 645 3.40 4.26 4.27
N SER A 646 2.27 4.95 4.13
CA SER A 646 2.17 6.40 4.34
C SER A 646 2.31 6.78 5.81
N HIS A 647 1.73 6.01 6.74
CA HIS A 647 1.82 6.27 8.17
C HIS A 647 3.23 6.05 8.72
N ILE A 648 3.92 4.99 8.27
CA ILE A 648 5.34 4.75 8.58
C ILE A 648 6.22 5.89 8.02
N ALA A 649 6.01 6.28 6.76
CA ALA A 649 6.72 7.41 6.17
C ALA A 649 6.43 8.75 6.88
N ASN A 650 5.24 8.93 7.47
CA ASN A 650 4.90 10.13 8.23
C ASN A 650 5.70 10.22 9.54
N ILE A 651 5.82 9.14 10.33
CA ILE A 651 6.61 9.17 11.58
C ILE A 651 8.12 9.31 11.34
N GLN A 652 8.62 8.80 10.21
CA GLN A 652 9.98 9.04 9.72
C GLN A 652 10.18 10.53 9.34
N ARG A 653 9.31 11.08 8.47
CA ARG A 653 9.41 12.47 7.98
C ARG A 653 9.22 13.53 9.08
N ARG A 654 8.55 13.19 10.18
CA ARG A 654 8.43 14.02 11.39
C ARG A 654 9.59 13.86 12.38
N ASN A 655 10.63 13.08 12.04
CA ASN A 655 11.79 12.82 12.90
C ASN A 655 11.39 12.24 14.28
N TYR A 656 10.30 11.47 14.34
CA TYR A 656 9.89 10.73 15.54
C TYR A 656 10.58 9.35 15.62
N VAL A 657 10.92 8.78 14.47
CA VAL A 657 11.82 7.61 14.32
C VAL A 657 12.88 7.89 13.26
N LYS A 658 14.02 7.21 13.36
CA LYS A 658 15.03 7.09 12.30
C LYS A 658 15.17 5.62 11.91
N VAL A 659 15.43 5.35 10.63
CA VAL A 659 15.67 3.98 10.15
C VAL A 659 17.16 3.66 10.27
N ASN A 660 17.49 2.46 10.76
CA ASN A 660 18.81 1.87 10.57
C ASN A 660 18.85 1.21 9.19
N GLU A 661 19.66 1.76 8.28
CA GLU A 661 19.67 1.35 6.86
C GLU A 661 20.21 -0.06 6.60
N GLU A 662 20.90 -0.70 7.56
CA GLU A 662 21.43 -2.06 7.43
C GLU A 662 20.42 -3.15 7.86
N THR A 663 19.44 -2.79 8.69
CA THR A 663 18.51 -3.74 9.35
C THR A 663 17.03 -3.39 9.20
N ARG A 664 16.73 -2.25 8.58
CA ARG A 664 15.40 -1.60 8.55
C ARG A 664 14.75 -1.41 9.93
N THR A 665 15.54 -1.42 11.02
CA THR A 665 15.02 -1.20 12.38
C THR A 665 14.71 0.27 12.64
N LEU A 666 13.60 0.51 13.34
CA LEU A 666 13.07 1.82 13.64
C LEU A 666 13.54 2.24 15.04
N MET A 667 14.43 3.23 15.07
CA MET A 667 15.01 3.82 16.28
C MET A 667 14.19 5.05 16.68
N PRO A 668 13.43 5.03 17.79
CA PRO A 668 12.73 6.20 18.28
C PRO A 668 13.69 7.35 18.61
N THR A 669 13.37 8.57 18.19
CA THR A 669 14.14 9.74 18.60
C THR A 669 13.76 10.18 20.00
N LYS A 670 14.60 10.99 20.65
CA LYS A 670 14.27 11.62 21.95
C LYS A 670 12.92 12.35 21.91
N LEU A 671 12.58 12.98 20.79
CA LEU A 671 11.29 13.62 20.56
C LEU A 671 10.15 12.58 20.48
N GLY A 672 10.31 11.51 19.69
CA GLY A 672 9.30 10.45 19.55
C GLY A 672 9.00 9.71 20.85
N ILE A 673 10.04 9.35 21.62
CA ILE A 673 9.91 8.70 22.93
C ILE A 673 9.12 9.58 23.90
N GLN A 674 9.50 10.86 24.01
CA GLN A 674 8.89 11.78 24.96
C GLN A 674 7.47 12.18 24.55
N LEU A 675 7.17 12.25 23.25
CA LEU A 675 5.82 12.44 22.74
C LEU A 675 4.88 11.29 23.16
N ILE A 676 5.32 10.03 23.06
CA ILE A 676 4.53 8.88 23.50
C ILE A 676 4.39 8.81 25.03
N LYS A 677 5.45 9.06 25.79
CA LYS A 677 5.40 9.12 27.26
C LYS A 677 4.43 10.22 27.74
N ALA A 678 4.54 11.42 27.17
CA ALA A 678 3.66 12.55 27.45
C ALA A 678 2.18 12.23 27.13
N TYR A 679 1.87 11.59 25.99
CA TYR A 679 0.50 11.17 25.70
C TYR A 679 0.00 10.10 26.69
N ARG A 680 0.80 9.09 27.04
CA ARG A 680 0.40 8.04 28.00
C ARG A 680 0.03 8.61 29.37
N GLU A 681 0.75 9.62 29.86
CA GLU A 681 0.45 10.26 31.15
C GLU A 681 -0.81 11.16 31.13
N CYS A 682 -1.29 11.54 29.94
CA CYS A 682 -2.37 12.53 29.78
C CYS A 682 -3.68 11.95 29.22
N ILE A 683 -3.56 11.03 28.27
CA ILE A 683 -4.60 10.50 27.38
C ILE A 683 -4.09 9.17 26.75
N PRO A 684 -4.08 8.04 27.50
CA PRO A 684 -3.66 6.74 26.99
C PRO A 684 -4.35 6.31 25.69
N ALA A 685 -5.64 6.64 25.54
CA ALA A 685 -6.48 6.24 24.41
C ALA A 685 -6.04 6.78 23.03
N LEU A 686 -5.12 7.75 22.95
CA LEU A 686 -4.52 8.20 21.67
C LEU A 686 -3.22 7.47 21.31
N VAL A 687 -2.71 6.65 22.24
CA VAL A 687 -1.50 5.82 22.09
C VAL A 687 -1.89 4.36 21.78
N GLU A 688 -3.06 3.95 22.25
CA GLU A 688 -3.71 2.68 21.93
C GLU A 688 -4.22 2.61 20.49
N THR A 689 -4.32 1.40 19.96
CA THR A 689 -4.86 1.14 18.60
C THR A 689 -6.39 1.11 18.54
N SER A 690 -7.06 0.92 19.69
CA SER A 690 -8.50 0.73 19.85
C SER A 690 -9.34 1.80 19.15
N LEU A 691 -9.04 3.07 19.42
CA LEU A 691 -9.78 4.23 18.90
C LEU A 691 -9.59 4.41 17.38
N ARG A 692 -8.42 4.06 16.82
CA ARG A 692 -8.17 4.11 15.37
C ARG A 692 -8.76 2.91 14.63
N ALA A 693 -8.76 1.72 15.23
CA ALA A 693 -9.39 0.55 14.63
C ALA A 693 -10.90 0.72 14.47
N GLU A 694 -11.61 1.26 15.47
CA GLU A 694 -13.05 1.55 15.32
C GLU A 694 -13.32 2.74 14.37
N PHE A 695 -12.40 3.73 14.25
CA PHE A 695 -12.46 4.78 13.22
C PHE A 695 -12.45 4.15 11.81
N GLU A 696 -11.42 3.36 11.47
CA GLU A 696 -11.27 2.77 10.12
C GLU A 696 -12.43 1.82 9.80
N LYS A 697 -12.91 1.09 10.81
CA LYS A 697 -14.13 0.26 10.73
C LYS A 697 -15.42 1.06 10.45
N GLN A 698 -15.56 2.31 10.90
CA GLN A 698 -16.70 3.14 10.45
C GLN A 698 -16.55 3.54 8.98
N ILE A 699 -15.34 3.87 8.52
CA ILE A 699 -15.10 4.22 7.11
C ILE A 699 -15.52 3.06 6.20
N MET A 700 -15.12 1.83 6.55
CA MET A 700 -15.53 0.64 5.79
C MET A 700 -17.05 0.36 5.87
N ARG A 701 -17.72 0.71 6.98
CA ARG A 701 -19.18 0.66 7.07
C ARG A 701 -19.88 1.69 6.18
N ILE A 702 -19.29 2.87 5.94
CA ILE A 702 -19.80 3.84 4.94
C ILE A 702 -19.66 3.25 3.54
N ALA A 703 -18.47 2.72 3.20
CA ALA A 703 -18.20 2.12 1.88
C ALA A 703 -19.18 0.99 1.53
N LYS A 704 -19.52 0.14 2.52
CA LYS A 704 -20.52 -0.93 2.39
C LYS A 704 -21.98 -0.46 2.43
N GLY A 705 -22.27 0.75 2.92
CA GLY A 705 -23.63 1.22 3.17
C GLY A 705 -24.29 0.62 4.41
N GLU A 706 -23.48 0.13 5.35
CA GLU A 706 -23.92 -0.35 6.66
C GLU A 706 -24.28 0.83 7.58
N ARG A 707 -23.54 1.95 7.50
CA ARG A 707 -23.66 3.13 8.37
C ARG A 707 -23.63 4.46 7.60
N GLU A 708 -24.37 5.45 8.10
CA GLU A 708 -24.37 6.82 7.58
C GLU A 708 -23.04 7.55 7.75
N PHE A 709 -22.69 8.40 6.77
CA PHE A 709 -21.58 9.33 6.91
C PHE A 709 -21.74 10.23 8.14
N GLU A 710 -22.88 10.91 8.33
CA GLU A 710 -23.02 11.84 9.46
C GLU A 710 -23.06 11.15 10.83
N ASP A 711 -23.59 9.92 10.93
CA ASP A 711 -23.60 9.21 12.21
C ASP A 711 -22.26 8.52 12.51
N ALA A 712 -21.48 8.14 11.48
CA ALA A 712 -20.07 7.79 11.65
C ALA A 712 -19.24 9.00 12.07
N ARG A 713 -19.39 10.12 11.36
CA ARG A 713 -18.70 11.39 11.57
C ARG A 713 -18.94 11.93 12.98
N ARG A 714 -20.20 12.09 13.39
CA ARG A 714 -20.57 12.54 14.75
C ARG A 714 -19.95 11.64 15.81
N SER A 715 -20.14 10.33 15.70
CA SER A 715 -19.64 9.34 16.66
C SER A 715 -18.10 9.29 16.77
N ILE A 716 -17.36 9.59 15.71
CA ILE A 716 -15.90 9.70 15.74
C ILE A 716 -15.47 11.04 16.34
N LEU A 717 -16.09 12.15 15.89
CA LEU A 717 -15.76 13.49 16.37
C LEU A 717 -16.05 13.65 17.86
N ASP A 718 -17.19 13.14 18.35
CA ASP A 718 -17.54 13.17 19.78
C ASP A 718 -16.48 12.44 20.61
N ALA A 719 -16.12 11.21 20.23
CA ALA A 719 -15.12 10.42 20.93
C ALA A 719 -13.74 11.11 20.97
N PHE A 720 -13.26 11.65 19.84
CA PHE A 720 -12.00 12.40 19.82
C PHE A 720 -12.09 13.77 20.52
N LYS A 721 -13.26 14.42 20.55
CA LYS A 721 -13.49 15.68 21.30
C LYS A 721 -13.53 15.44 22.80
N GLU A 722 -14.02 14.30 23.27
CA GLU A 722 -13.85 13.85 24.66
C GLU A 722 -12.38 13.65 25.02
N GLN A 723 -11.61 12.93 24.20
CA GLN A 723 -10.16 12.82 24.41
C GLN A 723 -9.45 14.18 24.36
N PHE A 724 -9.90 15.11 23.50
CA PHE A 724 -9.36 16.48 23.46
C PHE A 724 -9.63 17.25 24.76
N LYS A 725 -10.81 17.14 25.36
CA LYS A 725 -11.12 17.75 26.66
C LYS A 725 -10.26 17.16 27.78
N ILE A 726 -10.06 15.84 27.80
CA ILE A 726 -9.15 15.18 28.76
C ILE A 726 -7.71 15.69 28.56
N PHE A 727 -7.26 15.80 27.31
CA PHE A 727 -5.94 16.35 26.96
C PHE A 727 -5.76 17.79 27.43
N ARG A 728 -6.76 18.67 27.19
CA ARG A 728 -6.75 20.06 27.69
C ARG A 728 -6.52 20.12 29.20
N ASN A 729 -7.29 19.34 29.96
CA ASN A 729 -7.24 19.31 31.42
C ASN A 729 -5.91 18.75 31.95
N ASN A 730 -5.36 17.73 31.30
CA ASN A 730 -4.09 17.09 31.68
C ASN A 730 -2.83 17.76 31.08
N PHE A 731 -2.95 18.80 30.26
CA PHE A 731 -1.83 19.33 29.44
C PHE A 731 -0.60 19.79 30.25
N HIS A 732 -0.76 20.09 31.54
CA HIS A 732 0.36 20.37 32.45
C HIS A 732 1.33 19.17 32.58
N LYS A 733 0.82 17.94 32.63
CA LYS A 733 1.63 16.70 32.60
C LYS A 733 2.33 16.52 31.26
N PHE A 734 1.63 16.81 30.16
CA PHE A 734 2.19 16.75 28.81
C PHE A 734 3.40 17.69 28.69
N THR A 735 3.23 18.95 29.11
CA THR A 735 4.28 19.99 29.08
C THR A 735 5.51 19.58 29.88
N LYS A 736 5.33 19.01 31.08
CA LYS A 736 6.42 18.57 31.96
C LYS A 736 7.39 17.57 31.29
N ASN A 737 6.87 16.69 30.44
CA ASN A 737 7.69 15.72 29.70
C ASN A 737 8.64 16.36 28.67
N PHE A 738 8.49 17.66 28.35
CA PHE A 738 9.28 18.35 27.33
C PHE A 738 10.33 19.35 27.87
N GLU A 739 10.39 19.60 29.17
CA GLU A 739 11.25 20.62 29.80
C GLU A 739 12.74 20.56 29.36
N ASN A 740 13.24 19.34 29.11
CA ASN A 740 14.62 19.08 28.70
C ASN A 740 14.73 18.48 27.28
N CYS A 741 13.70 18.63 26.44
CA CYS A 741 13.58 17.90 25.17
C CYS A 741 13.91 18.69 23.91
N PHE A 742 13.86 20.01 23.97
CA PHE A 742 14.11 20.91 22.84
C PHE A 742 15.46 21.62 22.97
N GLU A 743 16.08 21.95 21.84
CA GLU A 743 17.32 22.73 21.80
C GLU A 743 17.04 24.22 22.06
N MET A 744 18.05 24.96 22.54
CA MET A 744 17.96 26.42 22.62
C MET A 744 17.94 27.00 21.21
N LYS A 745 17.18 28.08 20.99
CA LYS A 745 17.30 28.87 19.76
C LYS A 745 18.73 29.38 19.64
N THR A 746 19.34 29.18 18.47
CA THR A 746 20.61 29.82 18.15
C THR A 746 20.38 31.32 17.97
N GLU A 747 21.14 32.14 18.70
CA GLU A 747 21.09 33.59 18.52
C GLU A 747 21.61 33.93 17.11
N GLY A 748 20.70 34.33 16.23
CA GLY A 748 21.04 34.82 14.90
C GLY A 748 21.88 36.09 15.03
N THR A 749 23.19 35.97 14.80
CA THR A 749 24.13 37.09 14.92
C THR A 749 23.72 38.24 14.00
N CYS A 750 23.23 39.32 14.61
CA CYS A 750 22.80 40.50 13.88
C CYS A 750 24.01 41.14 13.18
N GLY A 751 24.04 41.04 11.84
CA GLY A 751 25.20 41.42 11.05
C GLY A 751 25.58 42.90 11.20
N ARG A 752 26.64 43.18 11.96
CA ARG A 752 27.37 44.45 11.95
C ARG A 752 28.86 44.21 11.77
N ASN A 753 29.47 45.00 10.89
CA ASN A 753 30.86 44.86 10.50
C ASN A 753 31.81 45.09 11.68
N GLY A 754 32.86 44.27 11.78
CA GLY A 754 33.85 44.35 12.85
C GLY A 754 35.12 43.57 12.54
N TYR A 755 35.90 44.02 11.54
CA TYR A 755 37.25 43.50 11.30
C TYR A 755 38.13 43.66 12.55
N ARG A 756 38.73 42.57 13.04
CA ARG A 756 39.92 42.64 13.89
C ARG A 756 40.79 41.38 13.78
N ASN A 757 42.02 41.57 13.33
CA ASN A 757 43.08 40.57 13.43
C ASN A 757 43.71 40.60 14.83
N ASN A 758 44.11 39.42 15.32
CA ASN A 758 45.40 39.08 15.95
C ASN A 758 45.31 37.58 16.31
N GLN A 759 46.19 36.69 15.84
CA GLN A 759 47.63 36.54 16.13
C GLN A 759 47.94 36.23 17.61
N ASN A 760 48.54 35.04 17.80
CA ASN A 760 49.47 34.66 18.88
C ASN A 760 48.84 34.43 20.30
N ASN A 761 49.35 33.54 21.17
CA ASN A 761 50.60 32.74 21.10
C ASN A 761 50.58 31.42 21.92
N TYR A 762 51.44 30.48 21.48
CA TYR A 762 52.16 29.37 22.18
C TYR A 762 51.54 28.43 23.26
N ASN A 763 51.70 27.12 22.96
CA ASN A 763 52.33 26.04 23.74
C ASN A 763 52.12 25.89 25.26
N GLN A 764 51.84 24.65 25.69
CA GLN A 764 52.89 23.70 26.11
C GLN A 764 52.44 22.22 26.13
N GLN A 765 53.36 21.31 25.81
CA GLN A 765 53.33 19.86 26.08
C GLN A 765 54.61 19.47 26.84
N PRO A 766 54.53 18.44 27.68
CA PRO A 766 55.39 17.24 27.50
C PRO A 766 54.52 16.01 27.14
N THR A 767 54.87 15.01 26.33
CA THR A 767 56.13 14.26 26.08
C THR A 767 56.67 13.48 27.30
N SER A 768 57.02 12.19 27.23
CA SER A 768 56.83 11.12 26.21
C SER A 768 57.06 9.73 26.90
N SER A 769 57.20 8.54 26.29
CA SER A 769 57.39 8.11 24.88
C SER A 769 57.18 6.59 24.72
N SER A 770 56.60 6.18 23.58
CA SER A 770 56.86 4.89 22.87
C SER A 770 56.34 3.57 23.50
N SER A 771 55.89 2.54 22.77
CA SER A 771 55.84 2.23 21.30
C SER A 771 54.64 1.28 21.01
N ILE A 772 54.36 0.67 19.83
CA ILE A 772 55.06 0.50 18.54
C ILE A 772 54.06 0.22 17.36
N ASN A 773 54.61 0.21 16.12
CA ASN A 773 54.18 -0.43 14.85
C ASN A 773 53.11 -1.56 14.87
N ASN A 774 52.35 -1.85 13.81
CA ASN A 774 52.03 -1.18 12.52
C ASN A 774 50.93 -1.95 11.76
N ARG A 775 50.01 -1.27 11.05
CA ARG A 775 49.73 -1.47 9.60
C ARG A 775 48.69 -0.47 9.07
N LYS A 776 48.73 -0.23 7.75
CA LYS A 776 48.03 0.87 7.05
C LYS A 776 46.65 0.46 6.56
N VAL A 777 45.71 1.41 6.58
CA VAL A 777 44.50 1.43 5.73
C VAL A 777 44.73 2.46 4.62
N ILE A 778 44.24 2.20 3.41
CA ILE A 778 44.37 3.08 2.25
C ILE A 778 43.10 3.94 2.12
N HIS A 779 43.25 5.26 1.94
CA HIS A 779 42.13 6.14 1.63
C HIS A 779 41.73 6.04 0.16
N ALA A 780 40.41 6.04 -0.10
CA ALA A 780 39.82 6.23 -1.42
C ALA A 780 38.81 7.39 -1.40
N SER A 781 38.87 8.20 -2.45
CA SER A 781 38.20 9.48 -2.67
C SER A 781 36.68 9.51 -2.43
N ARG A 782 36.17 10.64 -1.91
CA ARG A 782 34.75 11.01 -1.95
C ARG A 782 34.38 11.59 -3.33
N PRO A 783 33.24 11.23 -3.93
CA PRO A 783 32.69 11.94 -5.10
C PRO A 783 31.93 13.20 -4.67
N THR A 784 32.04 14.27 -5.47
CA THR A 784 31.27 15.52 -5.33
C THR A 784 30.02 15.49 -6.20
N TYR A 785 28.87 15.86 -5.66
CA TYR A 785 27.63 16.04 -6.43
C TYR A 785 27.30 17.53 -6.63
N ASN A 786 27.06 17.93 -7.88
CA ASN A 786 26.55 19.26 -8.23
C ASN A 786 25.08 19.39 -7.86
N THR A 787 24.70 20.51 -7.23
CA THR A 787 23.31 20.93 -7.06
C THR A 787 23.00 22.11 -7.99
N GLY A 788 21.96 21.96 -8.82
CA GLY A 788 21.61 22.93 -9.85
C GLY A 788 20.69 24.05 -9.36
N GLN A 789 21.26 25.26 -9.25
CA GLN A 789 20.63 26.58 -9.37
C GLN A 789 19.12 26.72 -9.05
N GLU A 790 18.79 27.28 -7.88
CA GLU A 790 17.52 27.98 -7.67
C GLU A 790 17.55 29.38 -8.31
N VAL A 791 16.45 29.79 -8.97
CA VAL A 791 16.30 31.14 -9.53
C VAL A 791 15.61 32.05 -8.51
N ARG A 792 16.38 32.93 -7.84
CA ARG A 792 15.80 33.98 -6.97
C ARG A 792 15.27 35.15 -7.79
N ALA A 793 13.96 35.36 -7.76
CA ALA A 793 13.34 36.58 -8.28
C ALA A 793 13.69 37.79 -7.40
N VAL A 794 14.12 38.89 -8.02
CA VAL A 794 14.45 40.15 -7.33
C VAL A 794 13.27 41.11 -7.42
N VAL A 795 12.70 41.45 -6.26
CA VAL A 795 11.68 42.51 -6.14
C VAL A 795 12.36 43.87 -6.28
N LYS A 796 11.82 44.74 -7.16
CA LYS A 796 12.20 46.15 -7.26
C LYS A 796 11.07 47.05 -6.70
N PRO A 797 11.39 48.18 -6.04
CA PRO A 797 10.39 49.16 -5.60
C PRO A 797 9.89 50.05 -6.75
N ASN A 798 8.68 50.60 -6.58
CA ASN A 798 8.08 51.59 -7.49
C ASN A 798 8.58 53.02 -7.20
N ILE A 799 8.70 53.86 -8.24
CA ILE A 799 8.63 55.34 -8.25
C ILE A 799 8.60 55.81 -9.74
N PRO A 800 8.03 56.98 -10.11
CA PRO A 800 6.92 56.99 -11.08
C PRO A 800 7.22 57.52 -12.51
N ILE A 801 6.13 57.63 -13.29
CA ILE A 801 6.05 57.91 -14.74
C ILE A 801 6.43 59.36 -15.11
N SER A 802 7.17 59.55 -16.20
CA SER A 802 7.27 60.84 -16.92
C SER A 802 7.70 60.68 -18.40
N GLN A 803 6.97 61.38 -19.29
CA GLN A 803 7.36 61.88 -20.63
C GLN A 803 7.83 60.92 -21.77
N TYR A 804 7.04 60.94 -22.86
CA TYR A 804 7.42 60.60 -24.25
C TYR A 804 8.02 61.85 -24.95
N PRO A 805 8.85 61.71 -26.01
CA PRO A 805 8.28 61.76 -27.38
C PRO A 805 8.95 60.87 -28.47
N GLN A 806 8.09 60.40 -29.36
CA GLN A 806 8.24 60.09 -30.81
C GLN A 806 9.63 59.96 -31.49
N GLN A 807 9.77 58.90 -32.31
CA GLN A 807 10.01 59.04 -33.77
C GLN A 807 9.52 57.79 -34.56
N LYS A 808 9.55 57.87 -35.90
CA LYS A 808 8.82 57.04 -36.90
C LYS A 808 9.52 57.19 -38.29
N PRO A 809 9.21 56.42 -39.36
CA PRO A 809 9.26 54.97 -39.58
C PRO A 809 9.99 54.62 -40.93
N PHE A 810 9.53 53.59 -41.69
CA PHE A 810 9.82 53.26 -43.13
C PHE A 810 11.05 52.35 -43.48
N PRO A 811 11.07 51.64 -44.66
CA PRO A 811 11.46 50.22 -44.75
C PRO A 811 12.28 49.81 -46.02
N VAL A 812 11.75 48.91 -46.88
CA VAL A 812 12.27 48.37 -48.20
C VAL A 812 13.23 47.15 -48.08
N ALA A 813 13.43 46.31 -49.12
CA ALA A 813 12.57 45.24 -49.69
C ALA A 813 13.32 44.44 -50.81
N LEU A 814 12.87 43.20 -51.12
CA LEU A 814 13.20 42.37 -52.33
C LEU A 814 14.68 41.87 -52.44
N ASP A 815 15.10 40.90 -53.29
CA ASP A 815 14.42 40.09 -54.34
C ASP A 815 14.94 38.62 -54.50
N ARG A 816 14.40 37.91 -55.52
CA ARG A 816 14.69 36.63 -56.25
C ARG A 816 16.17 36.27 -56.58
N ARG A 817 16.59 35.10 -57.15
CA ARG A 817 16.05 33.74 -57.53
C ARG A 817 17.21 32.82 -58.01
N GLU A 818 16.98 31.49 -58.12
CA GLU A 818 17.34 30.51 -59.20
C GLU A 818 17.26 29.05 -58.63
N THR A 819 16.41 28.11 -59.11
CA THR A 819 16.52 27.13 -60.25
C THR A 819 17.79 26.26 -60.23
N TYR A 820 17.75 24.91 -60.34
CA TYR A 820 17.04 24.02 -61.30
C TYR A 820 16.36 22.76 -60.67
N ALA A 821 15.86 21.80 -61.48
CA ALA A 821 15.00 20.68 -61.03
C ALA A 821 15.10 19.38 -61.87
N LEU A 822 14.50 18.27 -61.36
CA LEU A 822 14.15 16.98 -62.01
C LEU A 822 15.33 16.02 -62.35
N THR A 823 15.18 14.68 -62.47
CA THR A 823 14.09 13.72 -62.15
C THR A 823 14.54 12.79 -60.95
N ASP A 824 14.20 11.50 -60.68
CA ASP A 824 13.35 10.43 -61.28
C ASP A 824 12.99 9.31 -60.25
N ALA A 825 12.19 8.30 -60.63
CA ALA A 825 12.03 7.01 -59.92
C ALA A 825 11.52 5.89 -60.85
N PRO A 826 11.86 4.59 -60.62
CA PRO A 826 10.77 3.69 -60.20
C PRO A 826 11.12 2.42 -59.36
N LYS A 827 10.21 2.10 -58.42
CA LYS A 827 9.64 0.76 -58.05
C LYS A 827 10.43 -0.54 -58.32
N ARG A 828 10.63 -1.37 -57.28
CA ARG A 828 10.21 -2.82 -57.23
C ARG A 828 10.39 -3.47 -55.84
N SER A 829 9.85 -4.68 -55.68
CA SER A 829 9.69 -5.50 -54.45
C SER A 829 9.44 -6.98 -54.84
N PRO A 830 9.35 -8.00 -53.94
CA PRO A 830 9.87 -8.21 -52.58
C PRO A 830 10.52 -9.63 -52.36
N VAL A 831 10.85 -10.03 -51.11
CA VAL A 831 11.02 -11.44 -50.59
C VAL A 831 12.20 -12.27 -51.18
N LYS A 832 13.22 -12.73 -50.40
CA LYS A 832 13.20 -14.01 -49.62
C LYS A 832 14.47 -14.24 -48.74
N ARG A 833 14.30 -15.12 -47.74
CA ARG A 833 15.23 -15.73 -46.76
C ARG A 833 16.73 -15.90 -47.12
N SER A 834 17.59 -15.70 -46.11
CA SER A 834 18.65 -16.65 -45.69
C SER A 834 19.01 -16.44 -44.19
N LEU A 835 19.71 -17.39 -43.56
CA LEU A 835 20.17 -17.30 -42.16
C LEU A 835 21.69 -17.03 -42.10
N ALA A 836 22.17 -16.35 -41.05
CA ALA A 836 23.20 -16.87 -40.12
C ALA A 836 23.73 -15.79 -39.15
N ARG A 837 24.31 -16.25 -38.03
CA ARG A 837 25.21 -15.56 -37.08
C ARG A 837 24.72 -14.23 -36.47
N VAL A 838 24.25 -14.33 -35.22
CA VAL A 838 24.45 -13.28 -34.21
C VAL A 838 25.82 -13.54 -33.58
N GLU A 839 26.76 -12.60 -33.74
CA GLU A 839 28.02 -12.60 -32.98
C GLU A 839 27.81 -11.98 -31.59
N SER A 840 28.60 -12.40 -30.59
CA SER A 840 28.36 -11.99 -29.20
C SER A 840 28.93 -10.59 -28.89
N PHE A 841 28.26 -9.87 -27.99
CA PHE A 841 28.64 -8.51 -27.59
C PHE A 841 30.03 -8.45 -26.92
N GLU A 842 30.50 -9.55 -26.33
CA GLU A 842 31.82 -9.65 -25.68
C GLU A 842 32.99 -9.58 -26.67
N GLU A 843 32.80 -10.10 -27.88
CA GLU A 843 33.86 -10.17 -28.90
C GLU A 843 34.16 -8.78 -29.49
N SER A 844 33.14 -7.91 -29.52
CA SER A 844 33.31 -6.47 -29.82
C SER A 844 34.10 -5.74 -28.74
N ILE A 845 33.96 -6.12 -27.46
CA ILE A 845 34.67 -5.49 -26.33
C ILE A 845 36.16 -5.86 -26.33
N LYS A 846 36.53 -7.07 -26.76
CA LYS A 846 37.95 -7.46 -26.91
C LYS A 846 38.69 -6.64 -27.98
N ARG A 847 38.02 -6.22 -29.06
CA ARG A 847 38.62 -5.36 -30.11
C ARG A 847 38.70 -3.86 -29.76
N LEU A 848 38.20 -3.44 -28.60
CA LEU A 848 38.32 -2.07 -28.06
C LEU A 848 39.32 -1.97 -26.90
N ARG A 849 40.18 -2.99 -26.74
CA ARG A 849 41.27 -3.07 -25.73
C ARG A 849 42.61 -3.55 -26.31
N LEU A 850 42.71 -3.58 -27.64
CA LEU A 850 43.92 -3.68 -28.45
C LEU A 850 43.97 -2.44 -29.35
#